data_AF-W2S6V6-F1
#
_entry.id   AF-W2S6V6-F1
#
_cell.length_a   1.000
_cell.length_b   1.000
_cell.length_c   1.000
_cell.angle_alpha   90.00
_cell.angle_beta   90.00
_cell.angle_gamma   90.00
#
_symmetry.space_group_name_H-M   'P 1'
#
loop_
_entity.id
_entity.type
_entity.pdbx_description
1 polymer ?
#
loop_
_entity_poly.entity_id
_entity_poly.type
_entity_poly.pdbx_seq_one_letter_code
_entity_poly.pdbx_strand_id
1 'polypeptide(L)'
;MGLNATNDPYRWRKDTGGLRQRLSHPFRGMYHDVRRRLPYYWSDIMDGFNYRTFAGTVRIYFVNLLPALAFQLDMGHNTDGFFGINEALLSSVMAAVVFSLFSAQPLTVVGITGLISLFNYTIFHIIEMYDVTVYPRFMVWVSIWAGIFHWAAAIFNLCDYMRTITDFSSQTFALYVGTIYIIKGVEELSVNFYDERYLNGFASALIAVLYTLSIYFLEKVRDTTFARPLLRQLLSDYAYPIATIFWTGFAHFPGNLSRVDFLHLPTTRAFYPTVDRPWVVPFWTLSPRWIFAALPFGLLMTLLFYYDHNVSSLTAQARRFPLTKPAGFHWDFFLLGCTCFGAGVLNIPLPNGLVPQAPVHTDALTTYAEHVNDIRTTKSIADADAAPPVITERVTTAERVAQQRISHFLMALALLGTMTGPLLTVLGLMPRAIFSGVFFIVGWGSIADNDIVARLLYLCQEPRFRQPYHPLRRVKKRVLAQFVAWQLAGWAASVAVSQTVGAVAFPVIITALVPLRWVLFPRWFRREDLEVLDGLTATGEVVHVSLGGVPEMPEVRMERVREGRRRSEDPEGVAGTRSGNVLDEIEKRRGRSGEPEPEGNWEGHEVDGQSGEGDGGGVKQRTNRRATDGGEGASEREEESDDTRVGQQEYNSRC
;
A
#
# COMPACT_ATOMS: atom_id res chain seq x y z
N MET A 1 -26.61 -6.16 -7.31
CA MET A 1 -26.04 -7.53 -7.35
C MET A 1 -24.62 -7.48 -6.83
N GLY A 2 -24.32 -8.04 -5.65
CA GLY A 2 -22.95 -8.26 -5.22
C GLY A 2 -22.40 -9.54 -5.85
N LEU A 3 -21.25 -9.46 -6.54
CA LEU A 3 -20.51 -10.67 -6.91
C LEU A 3 -19.77 -11.16 -5.66
N ASN A 4 -20.31 -12.19 -5.01
CA ASN A 4 -19.59 -12.89 -3.93
C ASN A 4 -18.26 -13.40 -4.49
N ALA A 5 -17.15 -12.79 -4.06
CA ALA A 5 -15.79 -13.11 -4.53
C ALA A 5 -15.40 -14.58 -4.26
N THR A 6 -16.07 -15.22 -3.30
CA THR A 6 -15.99 -16.65 -2.99
C THR A 6 -16.51 -17.57 -4.12
N ASN A 7 -17.31 -17.06 -5.06
CA ASN A 7 -17.92 -17.80 -6.17
C ASN A 7 -17.38 -17.38 -7.57
N ASP A 8 -16.29 -16.62 -7.65
CA ASP A 8 -15.71 -16.22 -8.94
C ASP A 8 -15.07 -17.43 -9.66
N PRO A 9 -15.43 -17.73 -10.93
CA PRO A 9 -14.79 -18.77 -11.73
C PRO A 9 -13.33 -18.44 -12.13
N TYR A 10 -12.82 -17.24 -11.89
CA TYR A 10 -11.38 -16.91 -11.99
C TYR A 10 -10.58 -17.46 -10.79
N ARG A 11 -10.62 -18.77 -10.59
CA ARG A 11 -9.90 -19.48 -9.51
C ARG A 11 -8.93 -20.52 -10.05
N TRP A 12 -7.69 -20.47 -9.58
CA TRP A 12 -6.54 -21.32 -9.92
C TRP A 12 -6.70 -22.83 -9.61
N ARG A 13 -7.85 -23.26 -9.07
CA ARG A 13 -7.99 -24.51 -8.30
C ARG A 13 -7.79 -25.83 -9.09
N LYS A 14 -7.61 -25.80 -10.42
CA LYS A 14 -7.35 -27.00 -11.24
C LYS A 14 -6.31 -26.86 -12.37
N ASP A 15 -5.92 -25.65 -12.78
CA ASP A 15 -5.00 -25.48 -13.91
C ASP A 15 -3.53 -25.66 -13.49
N THR A 16 -2.94 -26.81 -13.83
CA THR A 16 -1.49 -27.05 -13.77
C THR A 16 -0.72 -26.40 -14.93
N GLY A 17 -1.41 -25.61 -15.75
CA GLY A 17 -0.86 -24.89 -16.89
C GLY A 17 0.29 -23.95 -16.53
N GLY A 18 1.47 -24.25 -17.08
CA GLY A 18 2.55 -23.28 -17.18
C GLY A 18 2.22 -22.14 -18.15
N LEU A 19 3.20 -21.26 -18.39
CA LEU A 19 3.09 -20.05 -19.23
C LEU A 19 2.22 -20.25 -20.49
N ARG A 20 2.45 -21.34 -21.24
CA ARG A 20 1.74 -21.68 -22.49
C ARG A 20 0.21 -21.72 -22.38
N GLN A 21 -0.38 -22.13 -21.25
CA GLN A 21 -1.85 -22.15 -21.06
C GLN A 21 -2.40 -20.77 -20.65
N ARG A 22 -1.56 -19.90 -20.07
CA ARG A 22 -1.93 -18.48 -19.84
C ARG A 22 -1.92 -17.69 -21.14
N LEU A 23 -0.93 -17.95 -22.01
CA LEU A 23 -0.85 -17.35 -23.35
C LEU A 23 -2.05 -17.72 -24.25
N SER A 24 -2.64 -18.92 -24.08
CA SER A 24 -3.76 -19.39 -24.91
C SER A 24 -5.13 -18.80 -24.55
N HIS A 25 -5.23 -17.96 -23.51
CA HIS A 25 -6.47 -17.30 -23.10
C HIS A 25 -6.30 -15.78 -22.96
N PRO A 26 -6.04 -15.06 -24.07
CA PRO A 26 -5.83 -13.61 -24.03
C PRO A 26 -7.05 -12.86 -23.46
N PHE A 27 -6.79 -11.70 -22.85
CA PHE A 27 -7.76 -10.81 -22.19
C PHE A 27 -8.52 -11.39 -20.98
N ARG A 28 -8.30 -12.65 -20.58
CA ARG A 28 -9.06 -13.33 -19.50
C ARG A 28 -8.98 -12.54 -18.18
N GLY A 29 -7.79 -12.20 -17.70
CA GLY A 29 -7.61 -11.43 -16.46
C GLY A 29 -8.27 -10.05 -16.52
N MET A 30 -8.04 -9.31 -17.60
CA MET A 30 -8.63 -7.97 -17.83
C MET A 30 -10.16 -7.99 -17.79
N TYR A 31 -10.80 -8.97 -18.44
CA TYR A 31 -12.26 -9.11 -18.44
C TYR A 31 -12.81 -9.35 -17.02
N HIS A 32 -12.18 -10.22 -16.24
CA HIS A 32 -12.61 -10.47 -14.86
C HIS A 32 -12.35 -9.27 -13.94
N ASP A 33 -11.23 -8.55 -14.10
CA ASP A 33 -10.92 -7.33 -13.32
C ASP A 33 -11.96 -6.23 -13.56
N VAL A 34 -12.27 -5.89 -14.81
CA VAL A 34 -13.30 -4.89 -15.15
C VAL A 34 -14.68 -5.34 -14.67
N ARG A 35 -15.06 -6.60 -14.92
CA ARG A 35 -16.36 -7.15 -14.49
C ARG A 35 -16.56 -7.12 -12.97
N ARG A 36 -15.48 -7.28 -12.19
CA ARG A 36 -15.51 -7.20 -10.73
C ARG A 36 -15.63 -5.78 -10.21
N ARG A 37 -14.90 -4.80 -10.79
CA ARG A 37 -14.87 -3.43 -10.26
C ARG A 37 -16.00 -2.53 -10.78
N LEU A 38 -16.47 -2.71 -12.01
CA LEU A 38 -17.47 -1.84 -12.64
C LEU A 38 -18.74 -1.59 -11.78
N PRO A 39 -19.32 -2.59 -11.06
CA PRO A 39 -20.47 -2.35 -10.17
C PRO A 39 -20.19 -1.39 -9.00
N TYR A 40 -18.93 -1.24 -8.60
CA TYR A 40 -18.51 -0.37 -7.49
C TYR A 40 -18.21 1.06 -7.92
N TYR A 41 -18.21 1.39 -9.22
CA TYR A 41 -17.78 2.70 -9.73
C TYR A 41 -18.53 3.89 -9.07
N TRP A 42 -19.86 3.80 -8.98
CA TRP A 42 -20.67 4.84 -8.34
C TRP A 42 -20.53 4.87 -6.81
N SER A 43 -20.24 3.72 -6.17
CA SER A 43 -19.90 3.70 -4.73
C SER A 43 -18.50 4.25 -4.45
N ASP A 44 -17.52 4.08 -5.35
CA ASP A 44 -16.20 4.73 -5.26
C ASP A 44 -16.29 6.27 -5.35
N ILE A 45 -17.39 6.82 -5.87
CA ILE A 45 -17.68 8.25 -5.87
C ILE A 45 -18.38 8.62 -4.55
N MET A 46 -19.47 7.94 -4.19
CA MET A 46 -20.23 8.26 -2.96
C MET A 46 -19.43 8.06 -1.67
N ASP A 47 -18.60 7.01 -1.57
CA ASP A 47 -17.68 6.79 -0.44
C ASP A 47 -16.66 7.94 -0.28
N GLY A 48 -16.41 8.74 -1.32
CA GLY A 48 -15.42 9.82 -1.30
C GLY A 48 -15.88 11.14 -0.69
N PHE A 49 -17.18 11.34 -0.47
CA PHE A 49 -17.71 12.56 0.14
C PHE A 49 -17.64 12.52 1.68
N ASN A 50 -16.42 12.49 2.22
CA ASN A 50 -16.16 12.54 3.66
C ASN A 50 -14.93 13.39 4.01
N TYR A 51 -14.89 13.91 5.24
CA TYR A 51 -13.81 14.78 5.74
C TYR A 51 -12.41 14.13 5.62
N ARG A 52 -12.29 12.84 5.96
CA ARG A 52 -11.03 12.08 5.87
C ARG A 52 -10.49 12.04 4.44
N THR A 53 -11.37 11.97 3.44
CA THR A 53 -10.98 12.00 2.02
C THR A 53 -10.48 13.39 1.62
N PHE A 54 -11.09 14.47 2.11
CA PHE A 54 -10.60 15.83 1.83
C PHE A 54 -9.23 16.09 2.49
N ALA A 55 -9.07 15.77 3.77
CA ALA A 55 -7.79 15.89 4.47
C ALA A 55 -6.70 15.01 3.80
N GLY A 56 -7.04 13.76 3.49
CA GLY A 56 -6.17 12.83 2.76
C GLY A 56 -5.81 13.30 1.35
N THR A 57 -6.71 14.03 0.66
CA THR A 57 -6.43 14.68 -0.64
C THR A 57 -5.34 15.73 -0.51
N VAL A 58 -5.43 16.61 0.49
CA VAL A 58 -4.40 17.64 0.73
C VAL A 58 -3.07 16.98 1.11
N ARG A 59 -3.08 15.95 1.97
CA ARG A 59 -1.88 15.19 2.34
C ARG A 59 -1.23 14.53 1.13
N ILE A 60 -1.97 13.77 0.32
CA ILE A 60 -1.40 13.05 -0.82
C ILE A 60 -0.93 13.98 -1.94
N TYR A 61 -1.58 15.13 -2.13
CA TYR A 61 -1.13 16.15 -3.07
C TYR A 61 0.29 16.63 -2.77
N PHE A 62 0.62 17.00 -1.52
CA PHE A 62 2.01 17.38 -1.16
C PHE A 62 2.97 16.18 -1.18
N VAL A 63 2.54 15.01 -0.70
CA VAL A 63 3.34 13.77 -0.67
C VAL A 63 3.65 13.22 -2.08
N ASN A 64 2.87 13.58 -3.10
CA ASN A 64 3.15 13.29 -4.51
C ASN A 64 3.95 14.42 -5.17
N LEU A 65 3.48 15.68 -5.05
CA LEU A 65 4.09 16.85 -5.68
C LEU A 65 5.55 17.04 -5.29
N LEU A 66 5.87 16.99 -3.99
CA LEU A 66 7.20 17.37 -3.53
C LEU A 66 8.30 16.37 -3.97
N PRO A 67 8.13 15.03 -3.84
CA PRO A 67 9.09 14.09 -4.41
C PRO A 67 9.16 14.14 -5.95
N ALA A 68 8.04 14.40 -6.64
CA ALA A 68 8.03 14.51 -8.10
C ALA A 68 8.86 15.72 -8.58
N LEU A 69 8.76 16.87 -7.90
CA LEU A 69 9.60 18.04 -8.16
C LEU A 69 11.07 17.77 -7.80
N ALA A 70 11.34 17.09 -6.68
CA ALA A 70 12.70 16.73 -6.26
C ALA A 70 13.40 15.83 -7.30
N PHE A 71 12.73 14.79 -7.78
CA PHE A 71 13.25 13.92 -8.84
C PHE A 71 13.34 14.59 -10.22
N GLN A 72 12.61 15.69 -10.43
CA GLN A 72 12.68 16.49 -11.64
C GLN A 72 13.83 17.52 -11.61
N LEU A 73 14.24 18.01 -10.44
CA LEU A 73 15.50 18.76 -10.28
C LEU A 73 16.69 17.86 -10.62
N ASP A 74 16.78 16.71 -9.96
CA ASP A 74 17.80 15.68 -10.21
C ASP A 74 17.88 15.27 -11.70
N MET A 75 16.74 14.91 -12.30
CA MET A 75 16.70 14.58 -13.72
C MET A 75 17.03 15.77 -14.62
N GLY A 76 16.66 17.00 -14.24
CA GLY A 76 16.99 18.21 -14.98
C GLY A 76 18.50 18.49 -15.00
N HIS A 77 19.19 18.31 -13.87
CA HIS A 77 20.65 18.45 -13.79
C HIS A 77 21.38 17.38 -14.62
N ASN A 78 20.90 16.13 -14.61
CA ASN A 78 21.52 15.03 -15.34
C ASN A 78 21.03 14.88 -16.81
N THR A 79 20.26 15.82 -17.36
CA THR A 79 19.79 15.81 -18.77
C THR A 79 19.86 17.19 -19.45
N ASP A 80 20.79 18.06 -19.03
CA ASP A 80 20.96 19.43 -19.57
C ASP A 80 19.66 20.26 -19.61
N GLY A 81 18.78 20.07 -18.62
CA GLY A 81 17.49 20.75 -18.53
C GLY A 81 16.41 20.26 -19.52
N PHE A 82 16.63 19.14 -20.21
CA PHE A 82 15.70 18.61 -21.22
C PHE A 82 14.30 18.30 -20.67
N PHE A 83 14.24 17.75 -19.46
CA PHE A 83 13.03 17.64 -18.66
C PHE A 83 13.07 18.69 -17.54
N GLY A 84 11.97 19.42 -17.34
CA GLY A 84 11.80 20.35 -16.24
C GLY A 84 10.44 20.24 -15.56
N ILE A 85 10.11 21.24 -14.75
CA ILE A 85 8.94 21.22 -13.84
C ILE A 85 7.63 20.98 -14.60
N ASN A 86 7.45 21.62 -15.76
CA ASN A 86 6.21 21.51 -16.53
C ASN A 86 5.99 20.10 -17.09
N GLU A 87 7.05 19.42 -17.54
CA GLU A 87 6.99 18.03 -17.97
C GLU A 87 6.59 17.09 -16.81
N ALA A 88 7.14 17.31 -15.60
CA ALA A 88 6.80 16.52 -14.42
C ALA A 88 5.35 16.71 -13.94
N LEU A 89 4.90 17.97 -13.88
CA LEU A 89 3.51 18.28 -13.54
C LEU A 89 2.54 17.69 -14.56
N LEU A 90 2.80 17.85 -15.86
CA LEU A 90 1.93 17.33 -16.92
C LEU A 90 1.83 15.79 -16.87
N SER A 91 2.95 15.10 -16.65
CA SER A 91 2.97 13.64 -16.49
C SER A 91 2.14 13.19 -15.28
N SER A 92 2.32 13.85 -14.14
CA SER A 92 1.61 13.54 -12.90
C SER A 92 0.10 13.84 -13.01
N VAL A 93 -0.29 14.94 -13.67
CA VAL A 93 -1.70 15.26 -13.97
C VAL A 93 -2.31 14.20 -14.88
N MET A 94 -1.66 13.88 -16.00
CA MET A 94 -2.18 12.90 -16.96
C MET A 94 -2.38 11.53 -16.30
N ALA A 95 -1.41 11.08 -15.50
CA ALA A 95 -1.50 9.84 -14.75
C ALA A 95 -2.67 9.86 -13.75
N ALA A 96 -2.79 10.91 -12.93
CA ALA A 96 -3.83 11.01 -11.91
C ALA A 96 -5.24 11.14 -12.49
N VAL A 97 -5.43 11.84 -13.62
CA VAL A 97 -6.72 11.86 -14.35
C VAL A 97 -7.06 10.47 -14.87
N VAL A 98 -6.14 9.81 -15.58
CA VAL A 98 -6.43 8.51 -16.21
C VAL A 98 -6.67 7.43 -15.16
N PHE A 99 -5.88 7.38 -14.08
CA PHE A 99 -6.06 6.38 -13.02
C PHE A 99 -7.28 6.67 -12.13
N SER A 100 -7.61 7.91 -11.78
CA SER A 100 -8.84 8.18 -11.00
C SER A 100 -10.11 7.75 -11.74
N LEU A 101 -10.19 8.07 -13.03
CA LEU A 101 -11.36 7.76 -13.87
C LEU A 101 -11.41 6.29 -14.30
N PHE A 102 -10.30 5.69 -14.74
CA PHE A 102 -10.34 4.40 -15.45
C PHE A 102 -9.72 3.21 -14.71
N SER A 103 -8.99 3.40 -13.60
CA SER A 103 -8.37 2.25 -12.90
C SER A 103 -9.40 1.34 -12.23
N ALA A 104 -9.03 0.07 -12.07
CA ALA A 104 -9.67 -0.87 -11.16
C ALA A 104 -9.28 -0.60 -9.70
N GLN A 105 -8.03 -0.18 -9.41
CA GLN A 105 -7.59 0.18 -8.05
C GLN A 105 -7.17 1.66 -7.91
N PRO A 106 -8.13 2.58 -7.67
CA PRO A 106 -7.88 4.02 -7.51
C PRO A 106 -7.23 4.42 -6.17
N LEU A 107 -6.69 3.47 -5.40
CA LEU A 107 -5.83 3.79 -4.24
C LEU A 107 -4.35 3.88 -4.62
N THR A 108 -3.93 3.24 -5.70
CA THR A 108 -2.55 3.23 -6.19
C THR A 108 -2.19 4.61 -6.73
N VAL A 109 -1.17 5.24 -6.13
CA VAL A 109 -0.71 6.57 -6.54
C VAL A 109 0.27 6.40 -7.70
N VAL A 110 0.09 7.18 -8.77
CA VAL A 110 0.92 7.13 -9.97
C VAL A 110 1.55 8.51 -10.20
N GLY A 111 2.84 8.55 -10.53
CA GLY A 111 3.63 9.77 -10.69
C GLY A 111 5.07 9.47 -11.11
N ILE A 112 6.01 10.38 -10.84
CA ILE A 112 7.43 10.21 -11.21
C ILE A 112 8.23 9.63 -10.02
N THR A 113 9.14 8.70 -10.31
CA THR A 113 10.07 8.11 -9.33
C THR A 113 11.52 8.39 -9.73
N GLY A 114 12.43 8.42 -8.74
CA GLY A 114 13.87 8.49 -9.01
C GLY A 114 14.42 7.32 -9.82
N LEU A 115 13.71 6.20 -9.88
CA LEU A 115 14.05 5.07 -10.73
C LEU A 115 13.78 5.37 -12.22
N ILE A 116 12.75 6.17 -12.52
CA ILE A 116 12.51 6.73 -13.85
C ILE A 116 13.58 7.79 -14.18
N SER A 117 13.88 8.69 -13.24
CA SER A 117 14.95 9.69 -13.42
C SER A 117 16.29 9.02 -13.75
N LEU A 118 16.71 8.06 -12.93
CA LEU A 118 17.92 7.24 -13.13
C LEU A 118 17.95 6.59 -14.51
N PHE A 119 16.85 5.98 -14.95
CA PHE A 119 16.77 5.34 -16.26
C PHE A 119 16.85 6.36 -17.41
N ASN A 120 16.16 7.50 -17.28
CA ASN A 120 16.13 8.56 -18.28
C ASN A 120 17.50 9.22 -18.47
N TYR A 121 18.21 9.57 -17.39
CA TYR A 121 19.54 10.17 -17.50
C TYR A 121 20.63 9.15 -17.86
N THR A 122 20.49 7.88 -17.46
CA THR A 122 21.40 6.84 -17.96
C THR A 122 21.23 6.63 -19.47
N ILE A 123 20.00 6.71 -20.01
CA ILE A 123 19.81 6.75 -21.48
C ILE A 123 20.38 8.03 -22.09
N PHE A 124 20.24 9.18 -21.43
CA PHE A 124 20.80 10.45 -21.92
C PHE A 124 22.30 10.32 -22.17
N HIS A 125 23.09 9.95 -21.15
CA HIS A 125 24.54 9.75 -21.29
C HIS A 125 24.92 8.62 -22.27
N ILE A 126 24.09 7.57 -22.38
CA ILE A 126 24.32 6.51 -23.38
C ILE A 126 24.13 7.03 -24.82
N ILE A 127 23.16 7.92 -25.06
CA ILE A 127 22.91 8.51 -26.39
C ILE A 127 23.82 9.70 -26.68
N GLU A 128 24.22 10.46 -25.67
CA GLU A 128 25.20 11.55 -25.69
C GLU A 128 26.54 11.10 -26.30
N MET A 129 27.00 9.87 -25.96
CA MET A 129 28.18 9.23 -26.57
C MET A 129 28.10 9.01 -28.10
N TYR A 130 26.93 9.21 -28.73
CA TYR A 130 26.74 9.08 -30.17
C TYR A 130 26.23 10.35 -30.85
N ASP A 131 25.07 10.88 -30.40
CA ASP A 131 24.39 12.06 -30.93
C ASP A 131 23.24 12.48 -29.99
N VAL A 132 23.44 13.54 -29.22
CA VAL A 132 22.41 14.06 -28.29
C VAL A 132 21.10 14.47 -28.99
N THR A 133 21.14 14.83 -30.29
CA THR A 133 19.93 15.22 -31.05
C THR A 133 19.00 14.04 -31.35
N VAL A 134 19.49 12.81 -31.18
CA VAL A 134 18.70 11.57 -31.29
C VAL A 134 17.89 11.31 -30.01
N TYR A 135 18.37 11.70 -28.83
CA TYR A 135 17.76 11.39 -27.53
C TYR A 135 16.25 11.68 -27.46
N PRO A 136 15.73 12.85 -27.91
CA PRO A 136 14.30 13.15 -27.82
C PRO A 136 13.46 12.15 -28.62
N ARG A 137 13.92 11.77 -29.82
CA ARG A 137 13.22 10.84 -30.71
C ARG A 137 13.36 9.39 -30.21
N PHE A 138 14.53 9.05 -29.68
CA PHE A 138 14.82 7.74 -29.08
C PHE A 138 13.90 7.47 -27.89
N MET A 139 13.72 8.43 -26.98
CA MET A 139 12.84 8.30 -25.81
C MET A 139 11.36 8.05 -26.19
N VAL A 140 10.87 8.61 -27.30
CA VAL A 140 9.52 8.26 -27.80
C VAL A 140 9.46 6.79 -28.18
N TRP A 141 10.45 6.26 -28.92
CA TRP A 141 10.47 4.86 -29.32
C TRP A 141 10.67 3.90 -28.16
N VAL A 142 11.49 4.24 -27.15
CA VAL A 142 11.58 3.50 -25.88
C VAL A 142 10.21 3.40 -25.21
N SER A 143 9.47 4.52 -25.17
CA SER A 143 8.13 4.60 -24.58
C SER A 143 7.06 3.83 -25.38
N ILE A 144 7.14 3.85 -26.72
CA ILE A 144 6.26 3.07 -27.61
C ILE A 144 6.50 1.57 -27.40
N TRP A 145 7.76 1.12 -27.40
CA TRP A 145 8.09 -0.28 -27.11
C TRP A 145 7.63 -0.68 -25.71
N ALA A 146 7.81 0.19 -24.72
CA ALA A 146 7.32 -0.06 -23.36
C ALA A 146 5.79 -0.22 -23.33
N GLY A 147 5.02 0.67 -23.97
CA GLY A 147 3.56 0.55 -24.07
C GLY A 147 3.11 -0.76 -24.73
N ILE A 148 3.77 -1.16 -25.82
CA ILE A 148 3.51 -2.44 -26.50
C ILE A 148 3.76 -3.63 -25.57
N PHE A 149 4.87 -3.65 -24.82
CA PHE A 149 5.16 -4.74 -23.88
C PHE A 149 4.24 -4.74 -22.65
N HIS A 150 3.80 -3.57 -22.16
CA HIS A 150 2.77 -3.48 -21.11
C HIS A 150 1.45 -4.11 -21.57
N TRP A 151 0.96 -3.73 -22.75
CA TRP A 151 -0.26 -4.31 -23.31
C TRP A 151 -0.12 -5.81 -23.54
N ALA A 152 1.01 -6.28 -24.09
CA ALA A 152 1.27 -7.70 -24.25
C ALA A 152 1.21 -8.45 -22.90
N ALA A 153 1.87 -7.94 -21.86
CA ALA A 153 1.89 -8.56 -20.54
C ALA A 153 0.50 -8.63 -19.88
N ALA A 154 -0.32 -7.58 -20.02
CA ALA A 154 -1.69 -7.55 -19.53
C ALA A 154 -2.61 -8.51 -20.31
N ILE A 155 -2.55 -8.48 -21.65
CA ILE A 155 -3.36 -9.32 -22.53
C ILE A 155 -3.04 -10.81 -22.33
N PHE A 156 -1.77 -11.18 -22.17
CA PHE A 156 -1.32 -12.56 -21.99
C PHE A 156 -1.35 -13.07 -20.54
N ASN A 157 -2.00 -12.35 -19.63
CA ASN A 157 -2.16 -12.71 -18.21
C ASN A 157 -0.81 -12.94 -17.49
N LEU A 158 0.20 -12.11 -17.76
CA LEU A 158 1.47 -12.20 -17.02
C LEU A 158 1.31 -11.69 -15.58
N CYS A 159 0.43 -10.71 -15.33
CA CYS A 159 0.18 -10.16 -13.99
C CYS A 159 -0.25 -11.21 -12.95
N ASP A 160 -0.83 -12.35 -13.35
CA ASP A 160 -1.04 -13.55 -12.50
C ASP A 160 0.24 -14.10 -11.82
N TYR A 161 1.44 -13.66 -12.21
CA TYR A 161 2.68 -13.95 -11.47
C TYR A 161 2.90 -13.03 -10.27
N MET A 162 2.25 -11.87 -10.17
CA MET A 162 2.47 -10.91 -9.06
C MET A 162 2.06 -11.45 -7.69
N ARG A 163 1.21 -12.48 -7.64
CA ARG A 163 0.91 -13.23 -6.40
C ARG A 163 2.14 -13.93 -5.80
N THR A 164 3.22 -14.14 -6.56
CA THR A 164 4.47 -14.74 -6.04
C THR A 164 5.38 -13.71 -5.37
N ILE A 165 5.02 -12.42 -5.38
CA ILE A 165 5.75 -11.41 -4.59
C ILE A 165 5.45 -11.65 -3.10
N THR A 166 6.52 -11.76 -2.31
CA THR A 166 6.45 -11.91 -0.84
C THR A 166 7.21 -10.78 -0.15
N ASP A 167 7.07 -10.69 1.16
CA ASP A 167 7.71 -9.65 1.97
C ASP A 167 9.24 -9.64 1.83
N PHE A 168 9.86 -10.81 1.63
CA PHE A 168 11.27 -10.93 1.27
C PHE A 168 11.65 -10.00 0.12
N SER A 169 10.89 -10.04 -0.98
CA SER A 169 11.14 -9.26 -2.19
C SER A 169 10.63 -7.81 -2.11
N SER A 170 9.44 -7.58 -1.51
CA SER A 170 8.87 -6.22 -1.43
C SER A 170 9.60 -5.35 -0.41
N GLN A 171 9.99 -5.88 0.76
CA GLN A 171 10.73 -5.13 1.78
C GLN A 171 12.19 -4.87 1.38
N THR A 172 12.84 -5.80 0.67
CA THR A 172 14.19 -5.57 0.10
C THR A 172 14.16 -4.42 -0.91
N PHE A 173 13.09 -4.35 -1.72
CA PHE A 173 12.90 -3.25 -2.65
C PHE A 173 12.54 -1.92 -1.96
N ALA A 174 11.67 -1.93 -0.94
CA ALA A 174 11.36 -0.73 -0.16
C ALA A 174 12.59 -0.16 0.57
N LEU A 175 13.50 -1.02 1.03
CA LEU A 175 14.78 -0.62 1.61
C LEU A 175 15.71 -0.01 0.54
N TYR A 176 15.76 -0.59 -0.66
CA TYR A 176 16.50 -0.05 -1.80
C TYR A 176 15.97 1.34 -2.21
N VAL A 177 14.66 1.49 -2.42
CA VAL A 177 14.03 2.77 -2.74
C VAL A 177 14.32 3.81 -1.65
N GLY A 178 14.12 3.48 -0.37
CA GLY A 178 14.44 4.37 0.75
C GLY A 178 15.90 4.80 0.78
N THR A 179 16.83 3.89 0.44
CA THR A 179 18.27 4.20 0.33
C THR A 179 18.57 5.17 -0.81
N ILE A 180 17.97 4.97 -1.99
CA ILE A 180 18.13 5.87 -3.15
C ILE A 180 17.55 7.27 -2.83
N TYR A 181 16.43 7.36 -2.12
CA TYR A 181 15.91 8.65 -1.63
C TYR A 181 16.93 9.36 -0.72
N ILE A 182 17.56 8.68 0.25
CA ILE A 182 18.60 9.30 1.10
C ILE A 182 19.81 9.75 0.28
N ILE A 183 20.31 8.93 -0.65
CA ILE A 183 21.43 9.27 -1.53
C ILE A 183 21.10 10.53 -2.34
N LYS A 184 19.94 10.56 -3.01
CA LYS A 184 19.50 11.73 -3.81
C LYS A 184 19.24 12.98 -2.95
N GLY A 185 18.84 12.82 -1.69
CA GLY A 185 18.79 13.91 -0.71
C GLY A 185 20.15 14.55 -0.42
N VAL A 186 21.22 13.73 -0.35
CA VAL A 186 22.59 14.23 -0.17
C VAL A 186 23.14 14.83 -1.47
N GLU A 187 22.85 14.23 -2.63
CA GLU A 187 23.27 14.74 -3.94
C GLU A 187 22.65 16.12 -4.24
N GLU A 188 21.33 16.28 -4.19
CA GLU A 188 20.68 17.60 -4.40
C GLU A 188 21.14 18.62 -3.35
N LEU A 189 21.42 18.19 -2.11
CA LEU A 189 21.96 19.10 -1.10
C LEU A 189 23.38 19.56 -1.43
N SER A 190 24.25 18.68 -1.94
CA SER A 190 25.64 19.00 -2.25
C SER A 190 25.78 20.04 -3.37
N VAL A 191 24.85 20.08 -4.33
CA VAL A 191 24.77 21.12 -5.39
C VAL A 191 24.91 22.54 -4.81
N ASN A 192 24.27 22.81 -3.66
CA ASN A 192 24.26 24.12 -2.99
C ASN A 192 25.61 24.54 -2.39
N PHE A 193 26.66 23.70 -2.47
CA PHE A 193 28.02 24.00 -1.98
C PHE A 193 29.02 24.33 -3.11
N TYR A 194 28.70 24.08 -4.38
CA TYR A 194 29.66 24.23 -5.49
C TYR A 194 29.90 25.68 -5.92
N ASP A 195 28.97 26.61 -5.68
CA ASP A 195 29.07 28.04 -6.06
C ASP A 195 30.08 28.86 -5.21
N GLU A 196 31.07 28.21 -4.58
CA GLU A 196 32.03 28.73 -3.57
C GLU A 196 31.41 29.40 -2.32
N ARG A 197 30.09 29.57 -2.29
CA ARG A 197 29.31 30.22 -1.23
C ARG A 197 28.95 29.23 -0.12
N TYR A 198 29.94 28.79 0.66
CA TYR A 198 29.75 27.85 1.78
C TYR A 198 28.59 28.21 2.73
N LEU A 199 28.33 29.50 2.96
CA LEU A 199 27.19 29.98 3.76
C LEU A 199 25.83 29.54 3.18
N ASN A 200 25.69 29.53 1.85
CA ASN A 200 24.46 29.11 1.17
C ASN A 200 24.26 27.60 1.32
N GLY A 201 25.32 26.81 1.18
CA GLY A 201 25.30 25.37 1.43
C GLY A 201 24.92 25.04 2.87
N PHE A 202 25.54 25.67 3.87
CA PHE A 202 25.22 25.44 5.28
C PHE A 202 23.80 25.89 5.65
N ALA A 203 23.33 27.03 5.15
CA ALA A 203 21.95 27.49 5.37
C ALA A 203 20.92 26.57 4.70
N SER A 204 21.22 26.07 3.50
CA SER A 204 20.39 25.09 2.79
C SER A 204 20.34 23.75 3.55
N ALA A 205 21.47 23.27 4.06
CA ALA A 205 21.54 22.07 4.89
C ALA A 205 20.73 22.23 6.19
N LEU A 206 20.81 23.40 6.83
CA LEU A 206 20.03 23.71 8.02
C LEU A 206 18.51 23.69 7.74
N ILE A 207 18.06 24.32 6.64
CA ILE A 207 16.64 24.27 6.23
C ILE A 207 16.22 22.83 5.90
N ALA A 208 17.01 22.08 5.14
CA ALA A 208 16.69 20.69 4.77
C ALA A 208 16.52 19.79 6.01
N VAL A 209 17.43 19.88 6.98
CA VAL A 209 17.38 19.09 8.22
C VAL A 209 16.23 19.54 9.13
N LEU A 210 16.03 20.85 9.32
CA LEU A 210 14.95 21.35 10.18
C LEU A 210 13.56 21.12 9.56
N TYR A 211 13.43 21.16 8.24
CA TYR A 211 12.22 20.73 7.52
C TYR A 211 11.93 19.23 7.75
N THR A 212 12.94 18.38 7.59
CA THR A 212 12.85 16.92 7.84
C THR A 212 12.38 16.65 9.27
N LEU A 213 13.01 17.29 10.26
CA LEU A 213 12.65 17.16 11.67
C LEU A 213 11.23 17.70 11.95
N SER A 214 10.83 18.80 11.30
CA SER A 214 9.48 19.37 11.45
C SER A 214 8.40 18.35 11.07
N ILE A 215 8.52 17.71 9.89
CA ILE A 215 7.56 16.69 9.46
C ILE A 215 7.64 15.46 10.36
N TYR A 216 8.85 14.97 10.68
CA TYR A 216 9.02 13.81 11.57
C TYR A 216 8.32 14.01 12.92
N PHE A 217 8.46 15.17 13.56
CA PHE A 217 7.77 15.47 14.80
C PHE A 217 6.26 15.62 14.62
N LEU A 218 5.78 16.34 13.58
CA LEU A 218 4.34 16.49 13.32
C LEU A 218 3.64 15.16 13.00
N GLU A 219 4.28 14.25 12.26
CA GLU A 219 3.73 12.91 12.05
C GLU A 219 3.72 12.09 13.34
N LYS A 220 4.79 12.16 14.15
CA LYS A 220 4.86 11.50 15.47
C LYS A 220 3.89 12.04 16.52
N VAL A 221 3.35 13.26 16.37
CA VAL A 221 2.28 13.78 17.25
C VAL A 221 1.07 12.82 17.33
N ARG A 222 0.76 12.08 16.25
CA ARG A 222 -0.31 11.05 16.19
C ARG A 222 -0.11 9.89 17.18
N ASP A 223 1.15 9.55 17.47
CA ASP A 223 1.50 8.37 18.27
C ASP A 223 1.50 8.70 19.78
N THR A 224 1.71 9.97 20.14
CA THR A 224 1.74 10.47 21.53
C THR A 224 0.39 10.34 22.27
N THR A 225 0.37 10.72 23.54
CA THR A 225 -0.84 10.93 24.35
C THR A 225 -1.13 12.42 24.63
N PHE A 226 -0.36 13.35 24.05
CA PHE A 226 -0.46 14.78 24.36
C PHE A 226 -1.46 15.50 23.45
N ALA A 227 -2.25 16.41 24.04
CA ALA A 227 -3.33 17.18 23.41
C ALA A 227 -4.56 16.35 22.95
N ARG A 228 -5.62 17.04 22.49
CA ARG A 228 -6.90 16.42 22.08
C ARG A 228 -6.76 15.60 20.79
N PRO A 229 -7.47 14.45 20.63
CA PRO A 229 -7.34 13.58 19.46
C PRO A 229 -7.50 14.28 18.11
N LEU A 230 -8.48 15.19 17.97
CA LEU A 230 -8.72 15.93 16.74
C LEU A 230 -7.54 16.86 16.38
N LEU A 231 -6.89 17.50 17.36
CA LEU A 231 -5.72 18.35 17.12
C LEU A 231 -4.50 17.51 16.74
N ARG A 232 -4.29 16.37 17.41
CA ARG A 232 -3.24 15.40 17.08
C ARG A 232 -3.38 14.90 15.64
N GLN A 233 -4.60 14.52 15.24
CA GLN A 233 -4.87 14.08 13.88
C GLN A 233 -4.63 15.21 12.86
N LEU A 234 -5.15 16.42 13.11
CA LEU A 234 -4.97 17.55 12.20
C LEU A 234 -3.50 17.90 11.99
N LEU A 235 -2.68 17.94 13.05
CA LEU A 235 -1.25 18.22 12.94
C LEU A 235 -0.49 17.14 12.15
N SER A 236 -0.88 15.87 12.29
CA SER A 236 -0.28 14.74 11.56
C SER A 236 -0.71 14.67 10.09
N ASP A 237 -2.00 14.87 9.81
CA ASP A 237 -2.54 14.80 8.44
C ASP A 237 -2.10 15.99 7.57
N TYR A 238 -1.87 17.17 8.16
CA TYR A 238 -1.36 18.36 7.45
C TYR A 238 0.16 18.59 7.63
N ALA A 239 0.92 17.60 8.11
CA ALA A 239 2.36 17.74 8.41
C ALA A 239 3.20 18.29 7.25
N TYR A 240 3.07 17.71 6.05
CA TYR A 240 3.75 18.17 4.83
C TYR A 240 3.33 19.60 4.42
N PRO A 241 2.02 19.93 4.27
CA PRO A 241 1.57 21.31 4.04
C PRO A 241 2.13 22.33 5.04
N ILE A 242 2.04 22.05 6.35
CA ILE A 242 2.45 22.98 7.41
C ILE A 242 3.95 23.25 7.32
N ALA A 243 4.77 22.20 7.22
CA ALA A 243 6.22 22.35 7.11
C ALA A 243 6.63 23.06 5.81
N THR A 244 5.98 22.76 4.68
CA THR A 244 6.31 23.38 3.38
C THR A 244 6.02 24.88 3.39
N ILE A 245 4.83 25.28 3.86
CA ILE A 245 4.44 26.69 3.95
C ILE A 245 5.34 27.44 4.94
N PHE A 246 5.62 26.84 6.11
CA PHE A 246 6.49 27.45 7.13
C PHE A 246 7.92 27.65 6.63
N TRP A 247 8.58 26.61 6.10
CA TRP A 247 9.98 26.71 5.68
C TRP A 247 10.17 27.52 4.39
N THR A 248 9.17 27.56 3.51
CA THR A 248 9.16 28.50 2.38
C THR A 248 9.06 29.94 2.87
N GLY A 249 8.09 30.25 3.75
CA GLY A 249 7.93 31.59 4.31
C GLY A 249 9.14 32.05 5.14
N PHE A 250 9.79 31.13 5.86
CA PHE A 250 11.00 31.41 6.63
C PHE A 250 12.20 31.78 5.75
N ALA A 251 12.37 31.14 4.59
CA ALA A 251 13.45 31.47 3.65
C ALA A 251 13.35 32.90 3.08
N HIS A 252 12.12 33.45 2.98
CA HIS A 252 11.86 34.84 2.56
C HIS A 252 11.81 35.85 3.72
N PHE A 253 12.10 35.43 4.97
CA PHE A 253 12.00 36.32 6.12
C PHE A 253 13.15 37.35 6.17
N PRO A 254 12.88 38.66 6.19
CA PRO A 254 13.92 39.69 6.15
C PRO A 254 14.76 39.71 7.44
N GLY A 255 16.09 39.68 7.30
CA GLY A 255 17.02 39.59 8.42
C GLY A 255 18.34 38.97 8.00
N ASN A 256 19.00 38.22 8.89
CA ASN A 256 20.28 37.57 8.58
C ASN A 256 20.20 36.59 7.39
N LEU A 257 19.02 36.07 7.07
CA LEU A 257 18.81 35.20 5.91
C LEU A 257 18.90 35.95 4.57
N SER A 258 18.67 37.26 4.51
CA SER A 258 18.83 38.04 3.26
C SER A 258 20.30 38.27 2.86
N ARG A 259 21.24 37.60 3.53
CA ARG A 259 22.66 37.47 3.14
C ARG A 259 22.94 36.14 2.43
N VAL A 260 21.91 35.28 2.29
CA VAL A 260 21.98 33.96 1.69
C VAL A 260 21.10 33.94 0.45
N ASP A 261 21.74 33.93 -0.73
CA ASP A 261 21.05 33.73 -2.00
C ASP A 261 20.67 32.24 -2.13
N PHE A 262 19.50 31.86 -1.60
CA PHE A 262 18.98 30.49 -1.77
C PHE A 262 18.73 30.17 -3.25
N LEU A 263 19.15 29.00 -3.71
CA LEU A 263 18.75 28.48 -5.01
C LEU A 263 17.25 28.14 -4.98
N HIS A 264 16.51 28.54 -6.01
CA HIS A 264 15.06 28.38 -6.12
C HIS A 264 14.68 27.43 -7.27
N LEU A 265 13.40 27.06 -7.36
CA LEU A 265 12.87 26.24 -8.46
C LEU A 265 12.93 27.00 -9.81
N PRO A 266 13.49 26.40 -10.88
CA PRO A 266 13.52 27.02 -12.21
C PRO A 266 12.15 26.93 -12.90
N THR A 267 11.35 28.00 -12.81
CA THR A 267 10.02 28.08 -13.43
C THR A 267 10.07 28.59 -14.86
N THR A 268 9.33 27.95 -15.77
CA THR A 268 9.18 28.36 -17.18
C THR A 268 7.76 28.83 -17.49
N ARG A 269 7.43 29.05 -18.77
CA ARG A 269 6.11 29.55 -19.19
C ARG A 269 5.03 28.47 -18.98
N ALA A 270 3.98 28.79 -18.24
CA ALA A 270 2.84 27.91 -17.95
C ALA A 270 2.31 27.18 -19.21
N PHE A 271 2.23 25.84 -19.14
CA PHE A 271 1.79 24.92 -20.21
C PHE A 271 2.69 24.78 -21.45
N TYR A 272 3.92 25.31 -21.43
CA TYR A 272 4.94 25.05 -22.46
C TYR A 272 6.01 24.07 -21.93
N PRO A 273 6.69 23.31 -22.81
CA PRO A 273 7.88 22.56 -22.41
C PRO A 273 9.00 23.47 -21.89
N THR A 274 9.96 22.89 -21.18
CA THR A 274 11.08 23.60 -20.56
C THR A 274 12.12 24.04 -21.60
N VAL A 275 12.34 23.23 -22.63
CA VAL A 275 13.11 23.56 -23.84
C VAL A 275 12.15 24.05 -24.93
N ASP A 276 12.56 24.97 -25.80
CA ASP A 276 11.72 25.42 -26.93
C ASP A 276 11.56 24.31 -27.98
N ARG A 277 10.49 23.52 -27.83
CA ARG A 277 10.14 22.36 -28.68
C ARG A 277 8.63 22.14 -28.70
N PRO A 278 8.05 21.55 -29.75
CA PRO A 278 6.69 21.03 -29.69
C PRO A 278 6.62 19.83 -28.73
N TRP A 279 5.50 19.69 -28.00
CA TRP A 279 5.20 18.50 -27.18
C TRP A 279 5.34 17.20 -27.99
N VAL A 280 4.81 17.17 -29.22
CA VAL A 280 4.98 16.04 -30.14
C VAL A 280 6.23 16.26 -30.99
N VAL A 281 7.33 15.64 -30.58
CA VAL A 281 8.58 15.55 -31.35
C VAL A 281 8.35 14.67 -32.60
N PRO A 282 8.89 15.00 -33.80
CA PRO A 282 8.68 14.21 -35.03
C PRO A 282 9.47 12.88 -35.04
N PHE A 283 9.09 11.94 -34.16
CA PHE A 283 9.80 10.68 -33.90
C PHE A 283 9.84 9.71 -35.08
N TRP A 284 8.91 9.82 -36.02
CA TRP A 284 8.87 9.03 -37.26
C TRP A 284 10.01 9.36 -38.24
N THR A 285 10.75 10.44 -38.03
CA THR A 285 11.95 10.79 -38.82
C THR A 285 13.21 10.03 -38.41
N LEU A 286 13.13 9.18 -37.37
CA LEU A 286 14.29 8.48 -36.83
C LEU A 286 14.69 7.28 -37.70
N SER A 287 15.99 7.12 -37.94
CA SER A 287 16.53 5.98 -38.70
C SER A 287 16.16 4.63 -38.04
N PRO A 288 15.71 3.61 -38.81
CA PRO A 288 15.28 2.31 -38.26
C PRO A 288 16.28 1.63 -37.32
N ARG A 289 17.59 1.86 -37.49
CA ARG A 289 18.63 1.34 -36.58
C ARG A 289 18.37 1.74 -35.12
N TRP A 290 17.96 2.98 -34.89
CA TRP A 290 17.69 3.51 -33.56
C TRP A 290 16.32 3.07 -33.03
N ILE A 291 15.34 2.85 -33.91
CA ILE A 291 14.03 2.30 -33.55
C ILE A 291 14.18 0.90 -32.97
N PHE A 292 15.01 0.03 -33.57
CA PHE A 292 15.29 -1.29 -33.01
C PHE A 292 16.25 -1.23 -31.81
N ALA A 293 17.20 -0.30 -31.77
CA ALA A 293 18.07 -0.11 -30.59
C ALA A 293 17.29 0.36 -29.34
N ALA A 294 16.12 0.99 -29.49
CA ALA A 294 15.24 1.36 -28.38
C ALA A 294 14.48 0.18 -27.75
N LEU A 295 14.39 -0.97 -28.42
CA LEU A 295 13.57 -2.10 -27.98
C LEU A 295 14.05 -2.73 -26.66
N PRO A 296 15.36 -2.98 -26.41
CA PRO A 296 15.83 -3.49 -25.12
C PRO A 296 15.55 -2.53 -23.96
N PHE A 297 15.65 -1.22 -24.18
CA PHE A 297 15.32 -0.21 -23.18
C PHE A 297 13.81 -0.18 -22.89
N GLY A 298 12.95 -0.29 -23.90
CA GLY A 298 11.50 -0.41 -23.71
C GLY A 298 11.10 -1.68 -22.94
N LEU A 299 11.83 -2.79 -23.15
CA LEU A 299 11.65 -4.03 -22.40
C LEU A 299 12.09 -3.88 -20.93
N LEU A 300 13.25 -3.26 -20.67
CA LEU A 300 13.75 -3.02 -19.30
C LEU A 300 12.89 -2.01 -18.54
N MET A 301 12.38 -0.96 -19.21
CA MET A 301 11.40 -0.02 -18.66
C MET A 301 10.09 -0.75 -18.29
N THR A 302 9.62 -1.66 -19.14
CA THR A 302 8.44 -2.50 -18.83
C THR A 302 8.71 -3.44 -17.67
N LEU A 303 9.90 -4.03 -17.57
CA LEU A 303 10.27 -4.89 -16.45
C LEU A 303 10.29 -4.13 -15.13
N LEU A 304 10.80 -2.89 -15.13
CA LEU A 304 10.75 -1.98 -13.99
C LEU A 304 9.30 -1.69 -13.58
N PHE A 305 8.47 -1.22 -14.52
CA PHE A 305 7.10 -0.80 -14.22
C PHE A 305 6.23 -2.01 -13.81
N TYR A 306 6.49 -3.18 -14.39
CA TYR A 306 5.86 -4.45 -14.03
C TYR A 306 6.17 -4.86 -12.58
N TYR A 307 7.34 -4.52 -12.04
CA TYR A 307 7.62 -4.70 -10.62
C TYR A 307 7.05 -3.55 -9.78
N ASP A 308 7.45 -2.31 -10.06
CA ASP A 308 7.12 -1.11 -9.28
C ASP A 308 5.62 -0.88 -9.11
N HIS A 309 4.85 -0.87 -10.21
CA HIS A 309 3.42 -0.60 -10.17
C HIS A 309 2.66 -1.69 -9.40
N ASN A 310 3.03 -2.95 -9.61
CA ASN A 310 2.34 -4.06 -8.98
C ASN A 310 2.75 -4.20 -7.49
N VAL A 311 3.99 -3.88 -7.13
CA VAL A 311 4.39 -3.75 -5.72
C VAL A 311 3.71 -2.56 -5.05
N SER A 312 3.64 -1.39 -5.69
CA SER A 312 2.92 -0.21 -5.19
C SER A 312 1.43 -0.52 -4.94
N SER A 313 0.78 -1.22 -5.87
CA SER A 313 -0.60 -1.70 -5.70
C SER A 313 -0.70 -2.74 -4.57
N LEU A 314 0.24 -3.66 -4.44
CA LEU A 314 0.27 -4.65 -3.34
C LEU A 314 0.56 -4.02 -1.97
N THR A 315 1.34 -2.93 -1.87
CA THR A 315 1.61 -2.23 -0.60
C THR A 315 0.47 -1.29 -0.20
N ALA A 316 -0.21 -0.65 -1.15
CA ALA A 316 -1.52 -0.02 -0.92
C ALA A 316 -2.59 -1.03 -0.48
N GLN A 317 -2.43 -2.30 -0.86
CA GLN A 317 -3.31 -3.41 -0.50
C GLN A 317 -2.72 -4.34 0.57
N ALA A 318 -1.73 -3.86 1.33
CA ALA A 318 -1.03 -4.66 2.32
C ALA A 318 -1.98 -5.19 3.41
N ARG A 319 -1.66 -6.36 3.95
CA ARG A 319 -2.45 -7.11 4.96
C ARG A 319 -2.83 -6.36 6.26
N ARG A 320 -2.30 -5.15 6.47
CA ARG A 320 -2.65 -4.23 7.57
C ARG A 320 -3.93 -3.40 7.32
N PHE A 321 -4.39 -3.32 6.07
CA PHE A 321 -5.51 -2.47 5.67
C PHE A 321 -6.79 -3.29 5.40
N PRO A 322 -7.93 -3.01 6.07
CA PRO A 322 -9.19 -3.72 5.88
C PRO A 322 -9.90 -3.26 4.59
N LEU A 323 -9.47 -3.83 3.46
CA LEU A 323 -10.07 -3.57 2.14
C LEU A 323 -11.25 -4.51 1.85
N THR A 324 -12.25 -4.00 1.15
CA THR A 324 -13.55 -4.68 0.92
C THR A 324 -13.98 -4.76 -0.54
N LYS A 325 -13.42 -3.91 -1.41
CA LYS A 325 -13.69 -3.91 -2.87
C LYS A 325 -12.57 -4.68 -3.60
N PRO A 326 -12.88 -5.35 -4.72
CA PRO A 326 -11.89 -6.16 -5.45
C PRO A 326 -10.80 -5.32 -6.13
N ALA A 327 -9.60 -5.91 -6.24
CA ALA A 327 -8.47 -5.40 -7.02
C ALA A 327 -8.63 -5.67 -8.54
N GLY A 328 -7.73 -5.11 -9.36
CA GLY A 328 -7.69 -5.39 -10.80
C GLY A 328 -6.35 -5.15 -11.50
N PHE A 329 -5.35 -5.98 -11.22
CA PHE A 329 -3.96 -5.79 -11.66
C PHE A 329 -3.77 -5.85 -13.19
N HIS A 330 -4.55 -6.67 -13.92
CA HIS A 330 -4.38 -6.79 -15.37
C HIS A 330 -4.88 -5.54 -16.11
N TRP A 331 -6.01 -5.00 -15.66
CA TRP A 331 -6.58 -3.79 -16.24
C TRP A 331 -5.70 -2.56 -15.92
N ASP A 332 -5.23 -2.43 -14.69
CA ASP A 332 -4.38 -1.29 -14.30
C ASP A 332 -3.01 -1.32 -14.98
N PHE A 333 -2.44 -2.50 -15.25
CA PHE A 333 -1.20 -2.60 -16.01
C PHE A 333 -1.38 -2.31 -17.52
N PHE A 334 -2.55 -2.65 -18.09
CA PHE A 334 -2.91 -2.21 -19.44
C PHE A 334 -3.09 -0.69 -19.52
N LEU A 335 -3.75 -0.11 -18.51
CA LEU A 335 -3.97 1.34 -18.38
C LEU A 335 -2.64 2.09 -18.23
N LEU A 336 -1.70 1.54 -17.46
CA LEU A 336 -0.33 2.04 -17.33
C LEU A 336 0.38 2.07 -18.70
N GLY A 337 0.22 1.04 -19.52
CA GLY A 337 0.71 1.01 -20.90
C GLY A 337 0.15 2.15 -21.76
N CYS A 338 -1.13 2.49 -21.58
CA CYS A 338 -1.76 3.63 -22.26
C CYS A 338 -1.20 4.99 -21.79
N THR A 339 -0.99 5.19 -20.47
CA THR A 339 -0.36 6.43 -19.97
C THR A 339 1.11 6.52 -20.36
N CYS A 340 1.83 5.39 -20.43
CA CYS A 340 3.21 5.34 -20.93
C CYS A 340 3.29 5.75 -22.41
N PHE A 341 2.41 5.21 -23.25
CA PHE A 341 2.33 5.59 -24.66
C PHE A 341 2.01 7.08 -24.84
N GLY A 342 1.04 7.61 -24.08
CA GLY A 342 0.69 9.04 -24.09
C GLY A 342 1.85 9.94 -23.66
N ALA A 343 2.52 9.62 -22.54
CA ALA A 343 3.68 10.36 -22.05
C ALA A 343 4.85 10.32 -23.06
N GLY A 344 5.09 9.17 -23.67
CA GLY A 344 6.09 9.00 -24.73
C GLY A 344 5.85 9.91 -25.93
N VAL A 345 4.62 9.93 -26.45
CA VAL A 345 4.24 10.76 -27.61
C VAL A 345 4.30 12.26 -27.28
N LEU A 346 3.97 12.65 -26.05
CA LEU A 346 4.12 14.03 -25.53
C LEU A 346 5.54 14.37 -25.06
N ASN A 347 6.47 13.41 -25.14
CA ASN A 347 7.87 13.55 -24.74
C ASN A 347 8.08 14.09 -23.31
N ILE A 348 7.27 13.59 -22.38
CA ILE A 348 7.34 13.84 -20.93
C ILE A 348 7.79 12.57 -20.18
N PRO A 349 8.31 12.69 -18.94
CA PRO A 349 8.70 11.54 -18.14
C PRO A 349 7.55 10.54 -17.97
N LEU A 350 7.85 9.26 -18.08
CA LEU A 350 6.86 8.19 -17.97
C LEU A 350 6.35 8.07 -16.52
N PRO A 351 5.03 8.13 -16.27
CA PRO A 351 4.49 7.98 -14.92
C PRO A 351 4.33 6.50 -14.52
N ASN A 352 4.59 6.17 -13.25
CA ASN A 352 4.62 4.81 -12.69
C ASN A 352 4.07 4.79 -11.25
N GLY A 353 3.73 3.60 -10.73
CA GLY A 353 3.21 3.42 -9.37
C GLY A 353 4.23 3.78 -8.29
N LEU A 354 3.82 4.61 -7.34
CA LEU A 354 4.68 5.20 -6.31
C LEU A 354 4.69 4.31 -5.05
N VAL A 355 5.83 3.67 -4.76
CA VAL A 355 5.90 2.60 -3.74
C VAL A 355 5.82 3.13 -2.29
N PRO A 356 6.49 4.24 -1.90
CA PRO A 356 6.26 4.88 -0.59
C PRO A 356 4.90 5.59 -0.48
N GLN A 357 4.46 6.28 -1.54
CA GLN A 357 3.28 7.16 -1.49
C GLN A 357 1.94 6.39 -1.45
N ALA A 358 1.82 5.26 -2.16
CA ALA A 358 0.58 4.49 -2.23
C ALA A 358 0.08 3.89 -0.88
N PRO A 359 0.93 3.33 -0.01
CA PRO A 359 0.51 2.94 1.34
C PRO A 359 0.19 4.16 2.23
N VAL A 360 0.85 5.31 2.06
CA VAL A 360 0.54 6.55 2.81
C VAL A 360 -0.82 7.14 2.40
N HIS A 361 -1.17 7.06 1.10
CA HIS A 361 -2.51 7.40 0.62
C HIS A 361 -3.59 6.50 1.25
N THR A 362 -3.31 5.20 1.38
CA THR A 362 -4.22 4.25 2.04
C THR A 362 -4.32 4.51 3.55
N ASP A 363 -3.21 4.86 4.21
CA ASP A 363 -3.17 5.25 5.64
C ASP A 363 -4.04 6.48 5.92
N ALA A 364 -3.91 7.55 5.11
CA ALA A 364 -4.72 8.75 5.25
C ALA A 364 -6.24 8.48 5.15
N LEU A 365 -6.62 7.54 4.26
CA LEU A 365 -8.00 7.09 4.04
C LEU A 365 -8.49 6.03 5.03
N THR A 366 -7.63 5.56 5.95
CA THR A 366 -7.98 4.57 6.97
C THR A 366 -8.51 5.27 8.22
N THR A 367 -9.73 4.93 8.64
CA THR A 367 -10.20 5.25 9.98
C THR A 367 -9.63 4.25 10.97
N TYR A 368 -8.88 4.78 11.93
CA TYR A 368 -8.36 4.04 13.08
C TYR A 368 -9.28 4.23 14.28
N ALA A 369 -9.64 3.15 14.95
CA ALA A 369 -10.19 3.18 16.30
C ALA A 369 -9.07 3.04 17.33
N GLU A 370 -9.25 3.66 18.48
CA GLU A 370 -8.36 3.48 19.64
C GLU A 370 -9.03 2.50 20.60
N HIS A 371 -8.43 1.32 20.79
CA HIS A 371 -8.84 0.37 21.82
C HIS A 371 -7.80 0.35 22.94
N VAL A 372 -8.29 0.23 24.18
CA VAL A 372 -7.44 -0.02 25.35
C VAL A 372 -7.34 -1.53 25.54
N ASN A 373 -6.15 -2.08 25.32
CA ASN A 373 -5.88 -3.48 25.63
C ASN A 373 -5.40 -3.59 27.08
N ASP A 374 -6.28 -4.09 27.93
CA ASP A 374 -5.99 -4.44 29.33
C ASP A 374 -5.11 -5.71 29.38
N ILE A 375 -3.78 -5.54 29.31
CA ILE A 375 -2.85 -6.65 29.49
C ILE A 375 -2.80 -6.98 30.99
N ARG A 376 -3.71 -7.88 31.41
CA ARG A 376 -3.74 -8.46 32.76
C ARG A 376 -2.52 -9.35 32.96
N THR A 377 -1.56 -8.88 33.76
CA THR A 377 -0.32 -9.62 34.04
C THR A 377 -0.64 -10.87 34.87
N THR A 378 -0.56 -12.06 34.27
CA THR A 378 -0.76 -13.31 35.01
C THR A 378 0.44 -13.58 35.94
N LYS A 379 0.19 -13.38 37.24
CA LYS A 379 1.05 -13.69 38.41
C LYS A 379 2.17 -12.69 38.74
N SER A 380 1.97 -11.93 39.81
CA SER A 380 2.82 -12.12 40.99
C SER A 380 2.38 -13.39 41.74
N ILE A 381 3.26 -14.00 42.54
CA ILE A 381 2.91 -14.99 43.58
C ILE A 381 3.22 -14.36 44.97
N ALA A 382 3.05 -13.04 45.03
CA ALA A 382 3.15 -12.20 46.22
C ALA A 382 1.94 -11.28 46.20
N ASP A 383 1.37 -11.06 47.39
CA ASP A 383 0.17 -10.28 47.71
C ASP A 383 -1.13 -10.81 47.07
N ALA A 384 -1.92 -11.53 47.87
CA ALA A 384 -3.19 -12.13 47.44
C ALA A 384 -4.34 -11.09 47.32
N ASP A 385 -4.19 -9.93 47.95
CA ASP A 385 -5.20 -8.85 47.99
C ASP A 385 -4.93 -7.72 46.97
N ALA A 386 -3.85 -7.84 46.18
CA ALA A 386 -3.52 -6.86 45.15
C ALA A 386 -4.19 -7.21 43.81
N ALA A 387 -5.01 -6.31 43.28
CA ALA A 387 -5.50 -6.44 41.91
C ALA A 387 -4.31 -6.50 40.92
N PRO A 388 -4.28 -7.45 39.98
CA PRO A 388 -3.11 -7.66 39.12
C PRO A 388 -2.85 -6.42 38.25
N PRO A 389 -1.58 -5.99 38.08
CA PRO A 389 -1.28 -4.78 37.33
C PRO A 389 -1.74 -4.92 35.88
N VAL A 390 -2.75 -4.11 35.54
CA VAL A 390 -3.28 -3.95 34.19
C VAL A 390 -2.37 -2.96 33.47
N ILE A 391 -1.60 -3.47 32.50
CA ILE A 391 -0.86 -2.60 31.58
C ILE A 391 -1.84 -2.22 30.46
N THR A 392 -2.31 -0.98 30.47
CA THR A 392 -3.21 -0.41 29.46
C THR A 392 -2.43 -0.03 28.21
N GLU A 393 -2.34 -0.92 27.23
CA GLU A 393 -1.70 -0.61 25.94
C GLU A 393 -2.71 0.03 24.98
N ARG A 394 -2.40 1.24 24.48
CA ARG A 394 -3.19 1.90 23.43
C ARG A 394 -2.93 1.22 22.10
N VAL A 395 -3.87 0.37 21.66
CA VAL A 395 -3.78 -0.34 20.39
C VAL A 395 -4.72 0.32 19.39
N THR A 396 -4.12 1.00 18.39
CA THR A 396 -4.84 1.58 17.26
C THR A 396 -5.12 0.50 16.21
N THR A 397 -6.39 0.14 16.01
CA THR A 397 -6.82 -0.82 14.99
C THR A 397 -7.36 -0.08 13.77
N ALA A 398 -7.08 -0.58 12.56
CA ALA A 398 -7.71 -0.08 11.34
C ALA A 398 -9.10 -0.71 11.22
N GLU A 399 -10.17 0.10 11.25
CA GLU A 399 -11.55 -0.40 11.09
C GLU A 399 -11.99 -0.47 9.62
N ARG A 400 -11.82 0.65 8.91
CA ARG A 400 -12.33 0.82 7.54
C ARG A 400 -11.45 1.76 6.72
N VAL A 401 -11.17 1.35 5.48
CA VAL A 401 -10.55 2.21 4.46
C VAL A 401 -11.63 2.82 3.57
N ALA A 402 -11.61 4.15 3.40
CA ALA A 402 -12.40 4.85 2.40
C ALA A 402 -11.85 4.56 0.99
N GLN A 403 -12.39 3.54 0.32
CA GLN A 403 -12.01 3.16 -1.05
C GLN A 403 -12.79 4.03 -2.06
N GLN A 404 -12.16 5.07 -2.60
CA GLN A 404 -12.80 6.11 -3.41
C GLN A 404 -11.92 6.59 -4.58
N ARG A 405 -12.48 7.41 -5.47
CA ARG A 405 -11.80 8.00 -6.66
C ARG A 405 -11.54 9.51 -6.58
N ILE A 406 -12.27 10.21 -5.70
CA ILE A 406 -12.33 11.67 -5.63
C ILE A 406 -10.98 12.29 -5.27
N SER A 407 -10.23 11.70 -4.33
CA SER A 407 -8.91 12.21 -3.91
C SER A 407 -7.91 12.33 -5.05
N HIS A 408 -7.75 11.30 -5.89
CA HIS A 408 -6.87 11.34 -7.06
C HIS A 408 -7.35 12.33 -8.12
N PHE A 409 -8.65 12.45 -8.31
CA PHE A 409 -9.21 13.42 -9.26
C PHE A 409 -9.00 14.87 -8.78
N LEU A 410 -9.25 15.15 -7.50
CA LEU A 410 -8.97 16.46 -6.89
C LEU A 410 -7.47 16.76 -6.84
N MET A 411 -6.61 15.77 -6.57
CA MET A 411 -5.16 15.91 -6.67
C MET A 411 -4.74 16.24 -8.11
N ALA A 412 -5.32 15.60 -9.12
CA ALA A 412 -5.05 15.90 -10.53
C ALA A 412 -5.46 17.34 -10.90
N LEU A 413 -6.61 17.81 -10.40
CA LEU A 413 -7.05 19.20 -10.58
C LEU A 413 -6.15 20.19 -9.84
N ALA A 414 -5.64 19.85 -8.65
CA ALA A 414 -4.69 20.69 -7.91
C ALA A 414 -3.31 20.79 -8.61
N LEU A 415 -2.81 19.67 -9.15
CA LEU A 415 -1.59 19.62 -9.96
C LEU A 415 -1.75 20.35 -11.31
N LEU A 416 -2.94 20.29 -11.93
CA LEU A 416 -3.27 21.12 -13.09
C LEU A 416 -3.33 22.61 -12.71
N GLY A 417 -3.78 22.90 -11.49
CA GLY A 417 -3.75 24.23 -10.88
C GLY A 417 -2.33 24.79 -10.74
N THR A 418 -1.36 24.01 -10.25
CA THR A 418 0.04 24.48 -10.12
C THR A 418 0.75 24.71 -11.45
N MET A 419 0.28 24.14 -12.56
CA MET A 419 0.74 24.50 -13.90
C MET A 419 0.26 25.89 -14.36
N THR A 420 -0.75 26.49 -13.71
CA THR A 420 -1.24 27.83 -14.05
C THR A 420 -0.27 28.92 -13.56
N GLY A 421 -0.10 29.98 -14.36
CA GLY A 421 0.84 31.07 -14.12
C GLY A 421 0.99 31.55 -12.66
N PRO A 422 -0.08 31.96 -11.95
CA PRO A 422 0.07 32.51 -10.60
C PRO A 422 0.53 31.47 -9.58
N LEU A 423 0.05 30.23 -9.66
CA LEU A 423 0.48 29.15 -8.76
C LEU A 423 1.88 28.64 -9.12
N LEU A 424 2.27 28.67 -10.40
CA LEU A 424 3.63 28.37 -10.85
C LEU A 424 4.64 29.41 -10.33
N THR A 425 4.28 30.71 -10.31
CA THR A 425 5.10 31.75 -9.67
C THR A 425 5.25 31.50 -8.17
N VAL A 426 4.18 31.11 -7.46
CA VAL A 426 4.26 30.72 -6.04
C VAL A 426 5.11 29.47 -5.84
N LEU A 427 5.06 28.50 -6.76
CA LEU A 427 5.93 27.32 -6.76
C LEU A 427 7.41 27.73 -6.83
N GLY A 428 7.74 28.70 -7.70
CA GLY A 428 9.07 29.28 -7.86
C GLY A 428 9.65 29.92 -6.60
N LEU A 429 8.83 30.27 -5.60
CA LEU A 429 9.28 30.81 -4.32
C LEU A 429 9.85 29.74 -3.37
N MET A 430 9.73 28.45 -3.68
CA MET A 430 10.31 27.40 -2.84
C MET A 430 11.83 27.27 -3.05
N PRO A 431 12.65 27.36 -1.99
CA PRO A 431 14.10 27.10 -2.09
C PRO A 431 14.37 25.61 -2.27
N ARG A 432 15.39 25.27 -3.08
CA ARG A 432 15.76 23.88 -3.42
C ARG A 432 16.05 23.00 -2.22
N ALA A 433 16.60 23.60 -1.16
CA ALA A 433 16.85 22.97 0.14
C ALA A 433 15.66 22.17 0.72
N ILE A 434 14.42 22.59 0.46
CA ILE A 434 13.23 21.85 0.91
C ILE A 434 13.14 20.48 0.24
N PHE A 435 13.54 20.34 -1.03
CA PHE A 435 13.48 19.08 -1.76
C PHE A 435 14.51 18.06 -1.27
N SER A 436 15.70 18.50 -0.83
CA SER A 436 16.63 17.65 -0.07
C SER A 436 15.99 17.12 1.21
N GLY A 437 15.27 17.98 1.95
CA GLY A 437 14.52 17.59 3.15
C GLY A 437 13.34 16.63 2.87
N VAL A 438 12.66 16.80 1.74
CA VAL A 438 11.62 15.87 1.24
C VAL A 438 12.22 14.50 0.94
N PHE A 439 13.38 14.45 0.29
CA PHE A 439 14.12 13.21 0.06
C PHE A 439 14.50 12.52 1.38
N PHE A 440 14.98 13.28 2.37
CA PHE A 440 15.33 12.72 3.68
C PHE A 440 14.12 12.14 4.44
N ILE A 441 12.98 12.85 4.52
CA ILE A 441 11.81 12.34 5.28
C ILE A 441 11.17 11.13 4.62
N VAL A 442 11.00 11.12 3.29
CA VAL A 442 10.40 9.98 2.57
C VAL A 442 11.35 8.78 2.54
N GLY A 443 12.66 9.02 2.36
CA GLY A 443 13.69 7.99 2.45
C GLY A 443 13.75 7.36 3.84
N TRP A 444 13.75 8.19 4.89
CA TRP A 444 13.77 7.73 6.29
C TRP A 444 12.52 6.93 6.65
N GLY A 445 11.32 7.36 6.25
CA GLY A 445 10.08 6.60 6.47
C GLY A 445 10.15 5.20 5.83
N SER A 446 10.63 5.10 4.60
CA SER A 446 10.79 3.83 3.87
C SER A 446 11.88 2.91 4.44
N ILE A 447 12.78 3.43 5.29
CA ILE A 447 13.81 2.67 6.01
C ILE A 447 13.32 2.29 7.42
N ALA A 448 12.70 3.22 8.15
CA ALA A 448 12.26 3.03 9.54
C ALA A 448 11.10 2.05 9.68
N ASP A 449 10.11 2.09 8.78
CA ASP A 449 8.97 1.16 8.75
C ASP A 449 9.32 -0.21 8.14
N ASN A 450 10.58 -0.45 7.78
CA ASN A 450 10.99 -1.63 7.04
C ASN A 450 11.23 -2.86 7.95
N ASP A 451 10.59 -3.98 7.62
CA ASP A 451 10.76 -5.27 8.32
C ASP A 451 12.23 -5.69 8.46
N ILE A 452 13.09 -5.39 7.48
CA ILE A 452 14.52 -5.75 7.51
C ILE A 452 15.23 -5.00 8.65
N VAL A 453 14.93 -3.72 8.82
CA VAL A 453 15.51 -2.88 9.88
C VAL A 453 14.98 -3.32 11.24
N ALA A 454 13.68 -3.60 11.36
CA ALA A 454 13.11 -4.17 12.59
C ALA A 454 13.77 -5.51 12.98
N ARG A 455 14.05 -6.38 12.00
CA ARG A 455 14.74 -7.68 12.22
C ARG A 455 16.21 -7.50 12.60
N LEU A 456 16.92 -6.53 12.02
CA LEU A 456 18.29 -6.17 12.40
C LEU A 456 18.34 -5.64 13.84
N LEU A 457 17.45 -4.71 14.19
CA LEU A 457 17.32 -4.20 15.55
C LEU A 457 17.01 -5.33 16.54
N TYR A 458 16.10 -6.25 16.22
CA TYR A 458 15.80 -7.45 17.04
C TYR A 458 16.99 -8.42 17.19
N LEU A 459 17.86 -8.53 16.17
CA LEU A 459 19.10 -9.31 16.26
C LEU A 459 20.10 -8.66 17.22
N CYS A 460 20.25 -7.34 17.16
CA CYS A 460 21.10 -6.54 18.07
C CYS A 460 20.53 -6.40 19.49
N GLN A 461 19.20 -6.48 19.66
CA GLN A 461 18.53 -6.27 20.95
C GLN A 461 18.96 -7.31 22.00
N GLU A 462 19.25 -6.82 23.21
CA GLU A 462 19.61 -7.65 24.36
C GLU A 462 18.51 -8.70 24.65
N PRO A 463 18.86 -9.95 25.01
CA PRO A 463 17.88 -10.97 25.39
C PRO A 463 16.87 -10.57 26.46
N ARG A 464 17.20 -9.66 27.38
CA ARG A 464 16.33 -9.24 28.49
C ARG A 464 15.13 -8.38 28.05
N PHE A 465 15.30 -7.51 27.06
CA PHE A 465 14.26 -6.56 26.64
C PHE A 465 13.35 -7.08 25.51
N ARG A 466 13.52 -8.34 25.07
CA ARG A 466 12.69 -8.94 24.03
C ARG A 466 11.38 -9.48 24.60
N GLN A 467 10.27 -8.79 24.27
CA GLN A 467 8.90 -9.12 24.68
C GLN A 467 8.59 -10.63 24.55
N PRO A 468 7.91 -11.27 25.53
CA PRO A 468 7.66 -12.71 25.51
C PRO A 468 6.89 -13.21 24.28
N TYR A 469 5.92 -12.43 23.81
CA TYR A 469 4.97 -12.83 22.76
C TYR A 469 5.46 -12.55 21.33
N HIS A 470 6.62 -11.90 21.16
CA HIS A 470 7.09 -11.46 19.84
C HIS A 470 7.33 -12.63 18.87
N PRO A 471 6.74 -12.67 17.66
CA PRO A 471 6.70 -13.86 16.81
C PRO A 471 8.10 -14.38 16.43
N LEU A 472 9.06 -13.48 16.17
CA LEU A 472 10.47 -13.84 15.88
C LEU A 472 11.18 -14.62 17.01
N ARG A 473 10.58 -14.73 18.22
CA ARG A 473 11.11 -15.60 19.30
C ARG A 473 10.95 -17.09 19.00
N ARG A 474 10.04 -17.47 18.09
CA ARG A 474 9.86 -18.86 17.63
C ARG A 474 11.03 -19.35 16.76
N VAL A 475 11.66 -18.43 16.02
CA VAL A 475 12.72 -18.71 15.04
C VAL A 475 14.11 -18.66 15.70
N LYS A 476 15.03 -19.54 15.27
CA LYS A 476 16.41 -19.56 15.77
C LYS A 476 17.18 -18.33 15.28
N LYS A 477 17.88 -17.59 16.18
CA LYS A 477 18.66 -16.37 15.80
C LYS A 477 19.59 -16.57 14.59
N ARG A 478 20.21 -17.74 14.42
CA ARG A 478 21.06 -18.06 13.25
C ARG A 478 20.27 -18.09 11.93
N VAL A 479 19.05 -18.63 11.94
CA VAL A 479 18.17 -18.71 10.77
C VAL A 479 17.66 -17.32 10.38
N LEU A 480 17.22 -16.53 11.38
CA LEU A 480 16.85 -15.13 11.18
C LEU A 480 18.02 -14.30 10.59
N ALA A 481 19.23 -14.46 11.11
CA ALA A 481 20.41 -13.77 10.60
C ALA A 481 20.76 -14.18 9.15
N GLN A 482 20.65 -15.48 8.80
CA GLN A 482 20.84 -15.96 7.43
C GLN A 482 19.79 -15.41 6.45
N PHE A 483 18.52 -15.33 6.87
CA PHE A 483 17.44 -14.75 6.07
C PHE A 483 17.70 -13.26 5.79
N VAL A 484 18.01 -12.49 6.84
CA VAL A 484 18.31 -11.05 6.74
C VAL A 484 19.59 -10.80 5.91
N ALA A 485 20.61 -11.65 6.02
CA ALA A 485 21.82 -11.54 5.21
C ALA A 485 21.54 -11.67 3.71
N TRP A 486 20.62 -12.54 3.30
CA TRP A 486 20.19 -12.64 1.89
C TRP A 486 19.37 -11.41 1.42
N GLN A 487 18.54 -10.83 2.29
CA GLN A 487 17.85 -9.57 1.99
C GLN A 487 18.85 -8.42 1.79
N LEU A 488 19.82 -8.29 2.71
CA LEU A 488 20.88 -7.29 2.61
C LEU A 488 21.79 -7.50 1.39
N ALA A 489 22.07 -8.75 0.98
CA ALA A 489 22.80 -9.04 -0.24
C ALA A 489 22.03 -8.57 -1.50
N GLY A 490 20.72 -8.83 -1.56
CA GLY A 490 19.87 -8.36 -2.67
C GLY A 490 19.75 -6.83 -2.72
N TRP A 491 19.59 -6.19 -1.56
CA TRP A 491 19.62 -4.73 -1.41
C TRP A 491 20.96 -4.14 -1.86
N ALA A 492 22.08 -4.61 -1.30
CA ALA A 492 23.41 -4.09 -1.59
C ALA A 492 23.81 -4.28 -3.06
N ALA A 493 23.44 -5.40 -3.69
CA ALA A 493 23.64 -5.61 -5.12
C ALA A 493 22.83 -4.61 -5.99
N SER A 494 21.58 -4.33 -5.59
CA SER A 494 20.71 -3.36 -6.28
C SER A 494 21.26 -1.93 -6.14
N VAL A 495 21.70 -1.53 -4.94
CA VAL A 495 22.38 -0.25 -4.72
C VAL A 495 23.66 -0.18 -5.55
N ALA A 496 24.56 -1.15 -5.43
CA ALA A 496 25.86 -1.13 -6.10
C ALA A 496 25.74 -1.01 -7.63
N VAL A 497 24.82 -1.75 -8.28
CA VAL A 497 24.63 -1.65 -9.73
C VAL A 497 23.98 -0.32 -10.14
N SER A 498 23.08 0.24 -9.33
CA SER A 498 22.48 1.55 -9.60
C SER A 498 23.47 2.73 -9.53
N GLN A 499 24.64 2.53 -8.92
CA GLN A 499 25.74 3.50 -8.86
C GLN A 499 26.76 3.32 -10.01
N THR A 500 26.39 2.61 -11.08
CA THR A 500 27.24 2.38 -12.25
C THR A 500 26.48 2.66 -13.55
N VAL A 501 27.20 2.77 -14.67
CA VAL A 501 26.59 2.81 -16.03
C VAL A 501 25.68 1.61 -16.30
N GLY A 502 25.86 0.49 -15.58
CA GLY A 502 24.98 -0.67 -15.59
C GLY A 502 23.61 -0.46 -14.92
N ALA A 503 23.30 0.74 -14.40
CA ALA A 503 22.04 1.05 -13.71
C ALA A 503 20.79 0.59 -14.48
N VAL A 504 20.76 0.72 -15.81
CA VAL A 504 19.65 0.26 -16.68
C VAL A 504 19.23 -1.21 -16.42
N ALA A 505 20.14 -2.05 -15.92
CA ALA A 505 19.90 -3.46 -15.61
C ALA A 505 19.38 -3.74 -14.18
N PHE A 506 19.30 -2.75 -13.27
CA PHE A 506 18.84 -2.96 -11.89
C PHE A 506 17.46 -3.68 -11.78
N PRO A 507 16.45 -3.47 -12.67
CA PRO A 507 15.16 -4.14 -12.56
C PRO A 507 15.25 -5.67 -12.69
N VAL A 508 16.27 -6.17 -13.39
CA VAL A 508 16.54 -7.61 -13.55
C VAL A 508 16.96 -8.23 -12.22
N ILE A 509 17.76 -7.50 -11.43
CA ILE A 509 18.27 -7.96 -10.11
C ILE A 509 17.10 -8.10 -9.14
N ILE A 510 16.24 -7.07 -9.04
CA ILE A 510 15.07 -7.08 -8.16
C ILE A 510 14.09 -8.18 -8.58
N THR A 511 13.82 -8.31 -9.87
CA THR A 511 12.97 -9.40 -10.39
C THR A 511 13.55 -10.77 -10.06
N ALA A 512 14.87 -10.95 -10.10
CA ALA A 512 15.54 -12.21 -9.76
C ALA A 512 15.46 -12.60 -8.27
N LEU A 513 15.13 -11.66 -7.36
CA LEU A 513 14.86 -11.97 -5.94
C LEU A 513 13.60 -12.83 -5.77
N VAL A 514 12.62 -12.73 -6.68
CA VAL A 514 11.36 -13.50 -6.64
C VAL A 514 11.60 -15.01 -6.89
N PRO A 515 12.25 -15.46 -7.99
CA PRO A 515 12.59 -16.87 -8.16
C PRO A 515 13.65 -17.34 -7.16
N LEU A 516 14.58 -16.49 -6.70
CA LEU A 516 15.50 -16.82 -5.60
C LEU A 516 14.72 -17.27 -4.35
N ARG A 517 13.72 -16.48 -3.94
CA ARG A 517 12.79 -16.83 -2.85
C ARG A 517 12.00 -18.10 -3.14
N TRP A 518 11.41 -18.24 -4.33
CA TRP A 518 10.51 -19.38 -4.62
C TRP A 518 11.23 -20.71 -4.88
N VAL A 519 12.51 -20.69 -5.26
CA VAL A 519 13.25 -21.88 -5.71
C VAL A 519 14.38 -22.30 -4.76
N LEU A 520 15.02 -21.38 -4.04
CA LEU A 520 16.17 -21.71 -3.17
C LEU A 520 15.79 -21.74 -1.69
N PHE A 521 15.03 -20.77 -1.19
CA PHE A 521 14.70 -20.68 0.25
C PHE A 521 13.97 -21.92 0.81
N PRO A 522 12.96 -22.52 0.12
CA PRO A 522 12.28 -23.75 0.57
C PRO A 522 13.16 -25.01 0.60
N ARG A 523 14.38 -24.94 0.02
CA ARG A 523 15.39 -26.02 0.10
C ARG A 523 16.38 -25.82 1.26
N TRP A 524 16.54 -24.59 1.76
CA TRP A 524 17.51 -24.24 2.80
C TRP A 524 16.88 -24.06 4.18
N PHE A 525 15.65 -23.54 4.23
CA PHE A 525 14.94 -23.23 5.48
C PHE A 525 13.79 -24.22 5.75
N ARG A 526 13.37 -24.31 7.01
CA ARG A 526 12.18 -25.09 7.39
C ARG A 526 10.91 -24.29 7.11
N ARG A 527 9.79 -24.99 6.88
CA ARG A 527 8.48 -24.38 6.73
C ARG A 527 8.09 -23.52 7.95
N GLU A 528 8.23 -24.06 9.15
CA GLU A 528 7.97 -23.37 10.43
C GLU A 528 8.75 -22.05 10.57
N ASP A 529 10.03 -22.04 10.15
CA ASP A 529 10.86 -20.83 10.18
C ASP A 529 10.40 -19.83 9.10
N LEU A 530 10.07 -20.30 7.88
CA LEU A 530 9.62 -19.45 6.77
C LEU A 530 8.25 -18.81 7.02
N GLU A 531 7.27 -19.55 7.54
CA GLU A 531 5.91 -19.04 7.84
C GLU A 531 5.91 -17.91 8.88
N VAL A 532 6.98 -17.77 9.68
CA VAL A 532 7.18 -16.68 10.64
C VAL A 532 8.06 -15.55 10.08
N LEU A 533 8.92 -15.84 9.10
CA LEU A 533 9.85 -14.88 8.49
C LEU A 533 9.30 -14.17 7.25
N ASP A 534 8.41 -14.80 6.48
CA ASP A 534 8.01 -14.32 5.16
C ASP A 534 6.57 -14.70 4.82
N GLY A 535 5.76 -13.71 4.42
CA GLY A 535 4.38 -13.90 4.02
C GLY A 535 4.05 -13.25 2.69
N LEU A 536 2.79 -13.43 2.27
CA LEU A 536 2.23 -12.64 1.17
C LEU A 536 1.95 -11.21 1.69
N THR A 537 2.46 -10.20 0.99
CA THR A 537 2.36 -8.79 1.41
C THR A 537 0.90 -8.31 1.51
N ALA A 538 0.06 -8.77 0.57
CA ALA A 538 -1.40 -8.76 0.72
C ALA A 538 -1.89 -10.17 1.05
N THR A 539 -2.86 -10.30 1.95
CA THR A 539 -3.51 -11.59 2.31
C THR A 539 -5.03 -11.60 2.07
N GLY A 540 -5.66 -10.43 1.91
CA GLY A 540 -7.11 -10.33 1.72
C GLY A 540 -7.60 -11.00 0.44
N GLU A 541 -8.68 -11.78 0.53
CA GLU A 541 -9.23 -12.51 -0.62
C GLU A 541 -9.60 -11.58 -1.78
N VAL A 542 -10.11 -10.38 -1.49
CA VAL A 542 -10.50 -9.35 -2.47
C VAL A 542 -9.32 -8.88 -3.36
N VAL A 543 -8.09 -9.03 -2.89
CA VAL A 543 -6.87 -8.73 -3.64
C VAL A 543 -6.49 -9.92 -4.53
N HIS A 544 -6.34 -11.08 -3.91
CA HIS A 544 -5.89 -12.30 -4.59
C HIS A 544 -6.87 -12.81 -5.66
N VAL A 545 -8.15 -12.50 -5.56
CA VAL A 545 -9.16 -12.82 -6.59
C VAL A 545 -8.82 -12.23 -7.96
N SER A 546 -8.08 -11.11 -8.04
CA SER A 546 -7.55 -10.58 -9.31
C SER A 546 -6.41 -11.41 -9.91
N LEU A 547 -5.70 -12.18 -9.07
CA LEU A 547 -4.51 -12.97 -9.40
C LEU A 547 -4.77 -14.49 -9.43
N GLY A 548 -6.05 -14.88 -9.61
CA GLY A 548 -6.50 -16.28 -9.65
C GLY A 548 -6.68 -16.93 -8.27
N GLY A 549 -6.54 -16.18 -7.18
CA GLY A 549 -6.59 -16.66 -5.80
C GLY A 549 -5.22 -16.89 -5.18
N VAL A 550 -5.22 -17.01 -3.84
CA VAL A 550 -4.03 -17.18 -3.00
C VAL A 550 -3.17 -18.34 -3.52
N PRO A 551 -1.87 -18.13 -3.81
CA PRO A 551 -1.01 -19.17 -4.33
C PRO A 551 -0.63 -20.18 -3.23
N GLU A 552 -0.49 -21.45 -3.61
CA GLU A 552 0.09 -22.45 -2.73
C GLU A 552 1.61 -22.22 -2.61
N MET A 553 2.07 -21.95 -1.39
CA MET A 553 3.48 -21.64 -1.11
C MET A 553 4.36 -22.89 -1.35
N PRO A 554 5.58 -22.75 -1.92
CA PRO A 554 6.42 -23.89 -2.28
C PRO A 554 6.74 -24.83 -1.12
N GLU A 555 7.00 -24.27 0.06
CA GLU A 555 7.24 -24.97 1.32
C GLU A 555 6.09 -25.91 1.71
N VAL A 556 4.84 -25.45 1.59
CA VAL A 556 3.62 -26.26 1.82
C VAL A 556 3.50 -27.38 0.79
N ARG A 557 3.77 -27.08 -0.50
CA ARG A 557 3.71 -28.07 -1.58
C ARG A 557 4.80 -29.14 -1.43
N MET A 558 6.02 -28.77 -1.07
CA MET A 558 7.12 -29.71 -0.84
C MET A 558 6.85 -30.61 0.36
N GLU A 559 6.22 -30.10 1.41
CA GLU A 559 5.81 -30.90 2.56
C GLU A 559 4.73 -31.91 2.21
N ARG A 560 3.64 -31.51 1.53
CA ARG A 560 2.60 -32.46 1.06
C ARG A 560 3.17 -33.56 0.15
N VAL A 561 4.20 -33.24 -0.66
CA VAL A 561 4.90 -34.25 -1.47
C VAL A 561 5.77 -35.18 -0.62
N ARG A 562 6.38 -34.71 0.48
CA ARG A 562 7.10 -35.56 1.45
C ARG A 562 6.16 -36.46 2.25
N GLU A 563 5.03 -35.93 2.70
CA GLU A 563 3.96 -36.70 3.36
C GLU A 563 3.38 -37.77 2.42
N GLY A 564 3.09 -37.38 1.17
CA GLY A 564 2.62 -38.29 0.12
C GLY A 564 3.63 -39.40 -0.17
N ARG A 565 4.94 -39.09 -0.19
CA ARG A 565 6.00 -40.10 -0.33
C ARG A 565 6.04 -41.08 0.84
N ARG A 566 6.10 -40.59 2.08
CA ARG A 566 6.04 -41.45 3.28
C ARG A 566 4.83 -42.39 3.23
N ARG A 567 3.65 -41.86 2.91
CA ARG A 567 2.40 -42.63 2.77
C ARG A 567 2.36 -43.60 1.58
N SER A 568 3.33 -43.53 0.67
CA SER A 568 3.55 -44.51 -0.41
C SER A 568 4.77 -45.42 -0.18
N GLU A 569 5.65 -45.06 0.76
CA GLU A 569 6.83 -45.82 1.17
C GLU A 569 6.49 -46.82 2.31
N ASP A 570 5.37 -46.59 3.02
CA ASP A 570 4.72 -47.56 3.94
C ASP A 570 3.39 -48.17 3.38
N PRO A 571 3.38 -49.06 2.37
CA PRO A 571 2.16 -49.78 1.97
C PRO A 571 1.74 -50.88 2.96
N GLU A 572 2.70 -51.64 3.50
CA GLU A 572 2.44 -52.84 4.31
C GLU A 572 3.61 -53.19 5.25
N GLY A 573 3.31 -53.40 6.53
CA GLY A 573 4.02 -54.41 7.34
C GLY A 573 5.09 -54.00 8.36
N VAL A 574 4.69 -53.44 9.51
CA VAL A 574 5.26 -53.85 10.82
C VAL A 574 4.16 -54.08 11.86
N ALA A 575 3.54 -55.26 11.81
CA ALA A 575 2.91 -55.84 12.99
C ALA A 575 4.01 -56.61 13.77
N GLY A 576 4.68 -55.93 14.72
CA GLY A 576 6.00 -56.33 15.25
C GLY A 576 6.21 -56.11 16.75
N THR A 577 5.26 -56.61 17.55
CA THR A 577 5.26 -56.79 19.03
C THR A 577 6.57 -56.56 19.81
N ARG A 578 6.70 -55.43 20.56
CA ARG A 578 6.73 -55.42 22.05
C ARG A 578 7.04 -54.05 22.71
N SER A 579 6.47 -53.90 23.92
CA SER A 579 6.85 -53.01 25.03
C SER A 579 6.62 -51.50 24.85
N GLY A 580 5.76 -50.91 25.70
CA GLY A 580 5.52 -49.45 25.69
C GLY A 580 4.30 -48.91 26.46
N ASN A 581 3.36 -49.75 26.93
CA ASN A 581 2.16 -49.29 27.64
C ASN A 581 2.49 -48.64 29.00
N VAL A 582 2.59 -47.30 29.04
CA VAL A 582 2.68 -46.51 30.29
C VAL A 582 1.85 -45.22 30.24
N LEU A 583 1.69 -44.58 29.06
CA LEU A 583 1.00 -43.29 28.94
C LEU A 583 -0.53 -43.40 28.83
N ASP A 584 -1.05 -44.39 28.10
CA ASP A 584 -2.49 -44.51 27.76
C ASP A 584 -3.40 -44.86 28.96
N GLU A 585 -2.83 -45.32 30.09
CA GLU A 585 -3.58 -45.66 31.31
C GLU A 585 -3.69 -44.49 32.31
N ILE A 586 -2.95 -43.40 32.11
CA ILE A 586 -3.05 -42.19 32.96
C ILE A 586 -4.29 -41.37 32.58
N GLU A 587 -4.57 -41.24 31.28
CA GLU A 587 -5.69 -40.41 30.81
C GLU A 587 -7.05 -41.04 31.15
N LYS A 588 -7.17 -42.38 31.05
CA LYS A 588 -8.36 -43.14 31.49
C LYS A 588 -8.62 -43.15 33.00
N ARG A 589 -7.70 -42.63 33.84
CA ARG A 589 -7.89 -42.53 35.30
C ARG A 589 -8.23 -41.12 35.80
N ARG A 590 -8.36 -40.11 34.93
CA ARG A 590 -8.83 -38.76 35.31
C ARG A 590 -10.30 -38.45 34.97
N GLY A 591 -10.95 -39.26 34.14
CA GLY A 591 -12.35 -39.07 33.76
C GLY A 591 -13.39 -39.53 34.79
N ARG A 592 -13.25 -39.24 36.10
CA ARG A 592 -14.31 -39.54 37.10
C ARG A 592 -14.24 -38.80 38.45
N SER A 593 -14.38 -37.47 38.48
CA SER A 593 -14.77 -36.74 39.71
C SER A 593 -15.23 -35.30 39.45
N GLY A 594 -16.50 -34.99 39.79
CA GLY A 594 -16.96 -33.63 40.10
C GLY A 594 -17.16 -32.66 38.93
N GLU A 595 -18.37 -32.67 38.35
CA GLU A 595 -18.97 -31.47 37.76
C GLU A 595 -19.85 -30.79 38.83
N PRO A 596 -19.64 -29.51 39.17
CA PRO A 596 -20.63 -28.64 39.81
C PRO A 596 -21.50 -27.92 38.77
N GLU A 597 -22.67 -27.46 39.20
CA GLU A 597 -23.75 -26.98 38.32
C GLU A 597 -23.54 -25.55 37.77
N PRO A 598 -24.16 -25.21 36.61
CA PRO A 598 -24.29 -23.84 36.13
C PRO A 598 -25.61 -23.18 36.61
N GLU A 599 -25.58 -22.48 37.75
CA GLU A 599 -26.69 -21.59 38.15
C GLU A 599 -26.66 -20.24 37.40
N GLY A 600 -27.84 -19.61 37.27
CA GLY A 600 -27.96 -18.15 37.27
C GLY A 600 -27.95 -17.42 35.93
N ASN A 601 -29.00 -17.59 35.12
CA ASN A 601 -29.40 -16.56 34.15
C ASN A 601 -30.46 -15.63 34.78
N TRP A 602 -30.30 -14.32 34.64
CA TRP A 602 -31.28 -13.32 35.11
C TRP A 602 -31.75 -12.42 33.96
N GLU A 603 -32.84 -12.82 33.33
CA GLU A 603 -34.09 -12.04 33.23
C GLU A 603 -35.14 -12.96 32.58
N GLY A 604 -36.39 -12.89 33.02
CA GLY A 604 -37.37 -13.94 32.70
C GLY A 604 -38.80 -13.45 32.51
N HIS A 605 -39.57 -14.26 31.80
CA HIS A 605 -41.01 -14.40 32.00
C HIS A 605 -41.42 -15.82 31.58
N GLU A 606 -42.21 -16.48 32.42
CA GLU A 606 -42.61 -17.89 32.33
C GLU A 606 -44.08 -18.03 32.77
N VAL A 607 -44.64 -19.26 32.69
CA VAL A 607 -45.91 -19.74 33.28
C VAL A 607 -47.18 -19.33 32.48
N ASP A 608 -48.02 -20.24 31.96
CA ASP A 608 -47.95 -21.71 31.80
C ASP A 608 -49.04 -22.20 30.80
N GLY A 609 -49.14 -23.51 30.53
CA GLY A 609 -50.45 -24.15 30.24
C GLY A 609 -50.62 -24.98 28.95
N GLN A 610 -49.97 -26.15 28.88
CA GLN A 610 -50.54 -27.52 28.69
C GLN A 610 -51.81 -27.75 27.80
N SER A 611 -52.01 -28.87 27.07
CA SER A 611 -51.29 -30.16 26.92
C SER A 611 -51.89 -31.04 25.79
N GLY A 612 -51.27 -32.21 25.49
CA GLY A 612 -51.81 -33.32 24.68
C GLY A 612 -51.44 -33.28 23.18
N GLU A 613 -50.63 -34.19 22.62
CA GLU A 613 -50.78 -35.66 22.38
C GLU A 613 -51.58 -36.04 21.11
N GLY A 614 -51.14 -37.11 20.41
CA GLY A 614 -51.93 -37.77 19.34
C GLY A 614 -51.20 -38.00 18.01
N ASP A 615 -50.60 -39.18 17.84
CA ASP A 615 -50.00 -39.67 16.58
C ASP A 615 -51.05 -40.23 15.58
N GLY A 616 -50.67 -40.45 14.31
CA GLY A 616 -51.36 -41.34 13.38
C GLY A 616 -52.16 -40.68 12.24
N GLY A 617 -51.81 -40.99 10.99
CA GLY A 617 -52.54 -40.55 9.80
C GLY A 617 -53.71 -41.48 9.41
N GLY A 618 -54.89 -40.92 9.11
CA GLY A 618 -56.13 -41.68 8.86
C GLY A 618 -57.06 -41.08 7.80
N VAL A 619 -57.04 -41.67 6.60
CA VAL A 619 -57.81 -41.33 5.38
C VAL A 619 -59.35 -41.29 5.56
N LYS A 620 -60.01 -40.37 4.82
CA LYS A 620 -61.43 -40.30 4.35
C LYS A 620 -62.56 -39.66 5.23
N GLN A 621 -63.11 -38.59 4.64
CA GLN A 621 -64.54 -38.32 4.34
C GLN A 621 -65.56 -37.85 5.40
N ARG A 622 -66.22 -36.74 4.99
CA ARG A 622 -67.67 -36.45 4.98
C ARG A 622 -68.36 -35.69 6.15
N THR A 623 -68.88 -34.52 5.73
CA THR A 623 -70.23 -33.94 5.95
C THR A 623 -70.63 -33.24 7.27
N ASN A 624 -71.24 -32.06 7.06
CA ASN A 624 -72.37 -31.47 7.82
C ASN A 624 -72.10 -30.92 9.25
N ARG A 625 -72.82 -29.90 9.76
CA ARG A 625 -73.61 -28.77 9.16
C ARG A 625 -74.07 -27.83 10.31
N ARG A 626 -74.43 -26.58 10.01
CA ARG A 626 -75.11 -25.57 10.91
C ARG A 626 -74.21 -25.03 12.04
N ALA A 627 -74.21 -23.74 12.42
CA ALA A 627 -75.28 -22.74 12.75
C ALA A 627 -75.84 -22.96 14.18
N THR A 628 -76.20 -21.95 15.00
CA THR A 628 -76.23 -20.45 14.88
C THR A 628 -76.10 -19.84 16.32
N ASP A 629 -76.37 -18.57 16.73
CA ASP A 629 -76.98 -17.34 16.16
C ASP A 629 -76.60 -16.05 16.96
N GLY A 630 -76.87 -14.85 16.40
CA GLY A 630 -76.91 -13.53 17.10
C GLY A 630 -75.57 -12.86 17.46
N GLY A 631 -75.47 -11.54 17.74
CA GLY A 631 -76.45 -10.43 17.73
C GLY A 631 -75.97 -9.30 18.68
N GLU A 632 -75.48 -8.16 18.18
CA GLU A 632 -76.12 -6.80 18.20
C GLU A 632 -76.12 -6.02 19.55
N GLY A 633 -76.02 -4.68 19.46
CA GLY A 633 -76.00 -3.74 20.60
C GLY A 633 -74.57 -3.33 21.03
N ALA A 634 -74.06 -2.07 21.07
CA ALA A 634 -74.49 -0.70 20.76
C ALA A 634 -74.49 0.28 21.98
N SER A 635 -73.95 1.48 21.71
CA SER A 635 -74.15 2.79 22.37
C SER A 635 -73.68 3.08 23.83
N GLU A 636 -72.82 4.10 23.92
CA GLU A 636 -72.98 5.35 24.73
C GLU A 636 -72.34 5.54 26.14
N ARG A 637 -72.04 6.83 26.43
CA ARG A 637 -71.88 7.53 27.75
C ARG A 637 -70.48 7.52 28.42
N GLU A 638 -69.86 8.70 28.67
CA GLU A 638 -70.03 9.71 29.77
C GLU A 638 -69.33 9.25 31.08
N GLU A 639 -68.61 10.05 31.89
CA GLU A 639 -68.14 11.47 31.81
C GLU A 639 -66.96 11.70 32.81
N GLU A 640 -66.59 12.98 33.09
CA GLU A 640 -65.69 13.47 34.18
C GLU A 640 -64.16 13.17 34.09
N SER A 641 -63.22 14.14 34.15
CA SER A 641 -62.83 15.20 35.14
C SER A 641 -61.77 14.71 36.16
N ASP A 642 -60.83 15.48 36.75
CA ASP A 642 -60.26 16.85 36.59
C ASP A 642 -58.94 16.93 37.44
N ASP A 643 -58.00 17.88 37.41
CA ASP A 643 -57.67 19.07 36.59
C ASP A 643 -56.16 19.49 36.81
N THR A 644 -55.57 20.26 35.88
CA THR A 644 -54.32 21.09 35.97
C THR A 644 -52.96 20.46 36.42
N ARG A 645 -51.76 21.04 36.16
CA ARG A 645 -51.37 22.39 35.65
C ARG A 645 -50.02 22.45 34.90
N VAL A 646 -49.97 23.37 33.92
CA VAL A 646 -48.88 24.26 33.44
C VAL A 646 -47.61 24.34 34.33
N GLY A 647 -46.37 24.49 33.82
CA GLY A 647 -45.92 24.63 32.41
C GLY A 647 -44.44 25.06 32.26
N GLN A 648 -44.11 25.78 31.18
CA GLN A 648 -42.74 26.13 30.75
C GLN A 648 -42.11 27.30 31.55
N GLN A 649 -40.77 27.34 31.69
CA GLN A 649 -39.93 28.34 31.00
C GLN A 649 -38.41 28.09 31.11
N GLU A 650 -37.65 28.78 30.24
CA GLU A 650 -36.18 28.83 30.22
C GLU A 650 -35.61 29.73 31.32
N TYR A 651 -34.35 29.51 31.73
CA TYR A 651 -33.45 30.62 32.05
C TYR A 651 -31.99 30.27 31.79
N ASN A 652 -31.18 31.27 31.42
CA ASN A 652 -29.80 31.10 30.98
C ASN A 652 -28.92 32.24 31.52
N SER A 653 -27.98 31.95 32.44
CA SER A 653 -26.97 32.93 32.86
C SER A 653 -25.76 32.34 33.60
N ARG A 654 -24.59 32.46 32.96
CA ARG A 654 -23.27 32.83 33.55
C ARG A 654 -22.76 32.10 34.80
N CYS A 655 -21.68 31.33 34.60
CA CYS A 655 -20.35 31.75 35.08
C CYS A 655 -19.28 31.33 34.07
#